data_AF-A0AAQ0QJ50-F1
#
_entry.id   AF-A0AAQ0QJ50-F1
#
_cell.length_a   1.000
_cell.length_b   1.000
_cell.length_c   1.000
_cell.angle_alpha   90.00
_cell.angle_beta   90.00
_cell.angle_gamma   90.00
#
_symmetry.space_group_name_H-M   'P 1'
#
loop_
_entity.id
_entity.type
_entity.pdbx_description
1 polymer ?
#
loop_
_entity_poly.entity_id
_entity_poly.type
_entity_poly.pdbx_seq_one_letter_code
_entity_poly.pdbx_strand_id
1 'polypeptide(L)'
;MMKRKHFLIAALSVMAGLLGTSCSDNIDDNTLPATMEAIASGGNRFTGEGGTLEILIYSDVEYDVKCDADWISRIISRSTPVNNLERFDIRPYPIAADMTPRTADITISYPGTEQIVYTIEQTPIDIFRFNIENVSATYIPSAGGTLTITINTNLDYSVNTSDQSWISLMPNGPYHMPAFTIAENKDTEARSGKIIFSTAELGETTVEFTQAPFIIDKGISTPDQLMDFAAAVNSGSTLEPWLNDDQEVVLLADIDMTGRQWTPAGNLRGSTITNGATTLGNDGHAFCGIFNGNGHTIRNLTMSTDSEQCYGLFGVLSSATVKNLVIDTSCTMQIVNEGMGTGSAYGFIAGLAFQSTIYNVTVEGTVLESVINKGARKAMGTIAGIAGYAYSSTISDCRFSGIIRQVKSDMYDNSLGSGVAGIIGFSRATSSQPLVIENCVNSGYIYAEANRVAGILGSTSGNFTLRNCENSGIVHAGAAEAAKAGWSAGLRVGGILGFSSNTKDSNKCLIESCTNSGTVVCDADAKTQTGGILGLVRNLTLNDVSNTGCVIANSGSIAGLICGQLQCADKPTVISANVSGRFAHSYTGSENGINPQNPVEITADNYFIYAAGNITGSNSGIWDTSNVKFR
;
A
#
# COMPACT_ATOMS: atom_id res chain seq x y z
N MET A 1 25.68 30.58 42.21
CA MET A 1 25.88 29.79 43.45
C MET A 1 27.19 28.98 43.28
N MET A 2 28.18 29.06 44.17
CA MET A 2 28.36 28.21 45.38
C MET A 2 28.27 26.70 45.07
N LYS A 3 29.28 25.81 45.28
CA LYS A 3 30.70 25.86 45.77
C LYS A 3 31.51 24.73 45.01
N ARG A 4 32.84 24.46 45.00
CA ARG A 4 34.10 24.72 45.78
C ARG A 4 34.23 24.03 47.16
N LYS A 5 35.28 23.24 47.51
CA LYS A 5 36.44 22.62 46.80
C LYS A 5 36.34 21.06 46.86
N HIS A 6 37.23 20.15 46.39
CA HIS A 6 38.58 20.13 45.77
C HIS A 6 39.87 20.14 46.67
N PHE A 7 40.88 19.33 46.29
CA PHE A 7 42.22 19.06 46.90
C PHE A 7 42.25 18.35 48.29
N LEU A 8 43.37 17.81 48.82
CA LEU A 8 44.56 17.02 48.34
C LEU A 8 45.61 16.97 49.49
N ILE A 9 46.46 15.93 49.55
CA ILE A 9 47.79 15.86 50.24
C ILE A 9 47.87 15.88 51.79
N ALA A 10 48.88 15.13 52.25
CA ALA A 10 49.31 14.70 53.58
C ALA A 10 49.61 15.74 54.68
N ALA A 11 49.67 15.22 55.92
CA ALA A 11 50.29 15.79 57.13
C ALA A 11 50.45 14.67 58.20
N LEU A 12 51.34 14.72 59.20
CA LEU A 12 52.72 15.25 59.27
C LEU A 12 53.39 14.61 60.52
N SER A 13 54.67 14.91 60.78
CA SER A 13 55.49 14.29 61.83
C SER A 13 55.86 15.25 62.99
N VAL A 14 56.32 14.65 64.12
CA VAL A 14 57.22 15.23 65.16
C VAL A 14 56.67 16.26 66.17
N MET A 15 56.32 15.72 67.36
CA MET A 15 56.98 15.93 68.68
C MET A 15 56.79 17.23 69.53
N ALA A 16 56.76 16.99 70.85
CA ALA A 16 57.22 17.83 71.99
C ALA A 16 56.25 18.83 72.65
N GLY A 17 56.08 18.68 73.98
CA GLY A 17 55.38 19.61 74.87
C GLY A 17 55.21 19.06 76.30
N LEU A 18 56.18 19.31 77.19
CA LEU A 18 56.11 18.91 78.61
C LEU A 18 55.23 19.84 79.45
N LEU A 19 54.53 19.28 80.45
CA LEU A 19 54.53 19.66 81.88
C LEU A 19 53.23 19.21 82.58
N GLY A 20 53.33 18.68 83.82
CA GLY A 20 52.17 18.36 84.66
C GLY A 20 52.38 17.17 85.61
N THR A 21 52.86 17.44 86.82
CA THR A 21 53.23 16.44 87.85
C THR A 21 52.11 16.16 88.86
N SER A 22 51.94 14.89 89.26
CA SER A 22 51.63 14.50 90.64
C SER A 22 52.02 13.04 90.91
N CYS A 23 52.68 12.77 92.02
CA CYS A 23 53.25 11.45 92.34
C CYS A 23 52.24 10.49 93.00
N SER A 24 52.50 9.18 92.85
CA SER A 24 52.38 8.23 93.96
C SER A 24 53.42 7.13 93.77
N ASP A 25 54.33 6.98 94.73
CA ASP A 25 55.40 5.99 94.65
C ASP A 25 54.88 4.56 94.81
N ASN A 26 55.43 3.64 94.01
CA ASN A 26 55.90 2.37 94.52
C ASN A 26 56.94 1.79 93.55
N ILE A 27 58.07 1.35 94.11
CA ILE A 27 59.08 0.57 93.39
C ILE A 27 58.76 -0.89 93.67
N ASP A 28 58.46 -1.66 92.63
CA ASP A 28 58.46 -3.12 92.68
C ASP A 28 59.04 -3.68 91.37
N ASP A 29 59.68 -4.84 91.50
CA ASP A 29 60.50 -5.45 90.45
C ASP A 29 59.66 -5.86 89.23
N ASN A 30 59.96 -5.29 88.07
CA ASN A 30 59.30 -5.61 86.81
C ASN A 30 60.34 -5.81 85.70
N THR A 31 60.50 -7.08 85.29
CA THR A 31 60.97 -7.39 83.94
C THR A 31 60.06 -6.69 82.94
N LEU A 32 60.63 -5.88 82.04
CA LEU A 32 59.88 -5.35 80.90
C LEU A 32 59.27 -6.52 80.12
N PRO A 33 57.99 -6.45 79.71
CA PRO A 33 57.41 -7.46 78.82
C PRO A 33 58.17 -7.43 77.49
N ALA A 34 58.44 -8.61 76.93
CA ALA A 34 59.14 -8.73 75.65
C ALA A 34 58.41 -7.95 74.55
N THR A 35 59.16 -7.17 73.77
CA THR A 35 58.61 -6.32 72.71
C THR A 35 59.06 -6.80 71.34
N MET A 36 58.08 -7.12 70.49
CA MET A 36 58.29 -7.48 69.08
C MET A 36 57.37 -6.66 68.17
N GLU A 37 57.94 -5.94 67.21
CA GLU A 37 57.24 -5.24 66.14
C GLU A 37 57.79 -5.70 64.78
N ALA A 38 56.92 -6.05 63.85
CA ALA A 38 57.31 -6.48 62.50
C ALA A 38 56.73 -5.54 61.43
N ILE A 39 57.57 -5.17 60.46
CA ILE A 39 57.23 -4.23 59.38
C ILE A 39 57.63 -4.86 58.03
N ALA A 40 56.65 -5.13 57.18
CA ALA A 40 56.88 -5.62 55.82
C ALA A 40 57.37 -4.49 54.88
N SER A 41 58.28 -4.80 53.96
CA SER A 41 58.80 -3.84 52.97
C SER A 41 57.81 -3.51 51.84
N GLY A 42 56.72 -4.27 51.74
CA GLY A 42 55.68 -4.11 50.72
C GLY A 42 54.35 -4.73 51.16
N GLY A 43 53.36 -4.70 50.25
CA GLY A 43 52.05 -5.31 50.48
C GLY A 43 52.08 -6.84 50.45
N ASN A 44 51.07 -7.46 51.04
CA ASN A 44 50.90 -8.91 51.12
C ASN A 44 50.22 -9.55 49.88
N ARG A 45 50.24 -8.87 48.74
CA ARG A 45 49.51 -9.26 47.51
C ARG A 45 50.45 -9.40 46.33
N PHE A 46 50.46 -10.57 45.70
CA PHE A 46 51.38 -10.94 44.62
C PHE A 46 50.63 -11.43 43.37
N THR A 47 51.21 -11.18 42.20
CA THR A 47 50.71 -11.70 40.92
C THR A 47 51.16 -13.15 40.71
N GLY A 48 50.68 -13.78 39.64
CA GLY A 48 51.08 -15.15 39.26
C GLY A 48 52.58 -15.32 38.96
N GLU A 49 53.32 -14.22 38.79
CA GLU A 49 54.78 -14.22 38.62
C GLU A 49 55.54 -14.45 39.94
N GLY A 50 54.92 -14.19 41.09
CA GLY A 50 55.56 -14.28 42.40
C GLY A 50 56.35 -13.03 42.77
N GLY A 51 57.44 -13.17 43.55
CA GLY A 51 58.33 -12.07 43.92
C GLY A 51 59.09 -12.30 45.22
N THR A 52 59.72 -11.25 45.75
CA THR A 52 60.38 -11.27 47.07
C THR A 52 59.62 -10.38 48.05
N LEU A 53 59.38 -10.90 49.26
CA LEU A 53 58.94 -10.12 50.41
C LEU A 53 60.10 -9.96 51.40
N GLU A 54 60.24 -8.80 52.03
CA GLU A 54 61.14 -8.60 53.17
C GLU A 54 60.33 -8.18 54.39
N ILE A 55 60.70 -8.65 55.58
CA ILE A 55 60.05 -8.27 56.85
C ILE A 55 61.13 -7.90 57.86
N LEU A 56 61.03 -6.70 58.42
CA LEU A 56 61.94 -6.15 59.42
C LEU A 56 61.31 -6.33 60.82
N ILE A 57 61.93 -7.16 61.67
CA ILE A 57 61.39 -7.66 62.95
C ILE A 57 62.21 -7.06 64.11
N TYR A 58 61.78 -5.92 64.63
CA TYR A 58 62.34 -5.36 65.85
C TYR A 58 61.94 -6.22 67.05
N SER A 59 62.87 -7.00 67.60
CA SER A 59 62.65 -7.86 68.76
C SER A 59 63.75 -7.70 69.81
N ASP A 60 63.37 -7.73 71.10
CA ASP A 60 64.31 -7.87 72.23
C ASP A 60 64.50 -9.34 72.70
N VAL A 61 63.80 -10.28 72.07
CA VAL A 61 63.83 -11.72 72.34
C VAL A 61 64.03 -12.58 71.08
N GLU A 62 64.42 -13.84 71.27
CA GLU A 62 64.48 -14.82 70.18
C GLU A 62 63.06 -15.12 69.63
N TYR A 63 62.95 -15.17 68.30
CA TYR A 63 61.73 -15.48 67.57
C TYR A 63 61.96 -16.62 66.57
N ASP A 64 60.92 -17.42 66.31
CA ASP A 64 60.88 -18.40 65.21
C ASP A 64 59.97 -17.93 64.08
N VAL A 65 60.27 -18.36 62.85
CA VAL A 65 59.60 -17.94 61.61
C VAL A 65 59.22 -19.17 60.79
N LYS A 66 57.92 -19.34 60.58
CA LYS A 66 57.35 -20.48 59.86
C LYS A 66 56.49 -20.01 58.68
N CYS A 67 56.76 -20.56 57.50
CA CYS A 67 55.79 -20.60 56.39
C CYS A 67 54.93 -21.85 56.52
N ASP A 68 53.64 -21.78 56.24
CA ASP A 68 52.74 -22.94 56.20
C ASP A 68 52.68 -23.65 54.83
N ALA A 69 53.03 -22.96 53.73
CA ALA A 69 53.00 -23.47 52.37
C ALA A 69 54.38 -23.56 51.69
N ASP A 70 54.51 -24.50 50.76
CA ASP A 70 55.76 -24.84 50.05
C ASP A 70 56.19 -23.85 48.96
N TRP A 71 55.28 -22.95 48.56
CA TRP A 71 55.50 -21.89 47.57
C TRP A 71 56.01 -20.57 48.18
N ILE A 72 56.14 -20.49 49.50
CA ILE A 72 56.83 -19.38 50.20
C ILE A 72 58.04 -19.95 50.93
N SER A 73 59.25 -19.49 50.60
CA SER A 73 60.49 -20.00 51.21
C SER A 73 61.44 -18.92 51.72
N ARG A 74 61.88 -19.06 52.97
CA ARG A 74 62.77 -18.10 53.66
C ARG A 74 64.19 -18.12 53.05
N ILE A 75 64.67 -16.96 52.61
CA ILE A 75 65.96 -16.79 51.92
C ILE A 75 67.08 -16.60 52.97
N ILE A 76 67.79 -17.67 53.29
CA ILE A 76 68.86 -17.65 54.30
C ILE A 76 70.15 -17.04 53.71
N SER A 77 70.46 -15.80 54.10
CA SER A 77 71.75 -15.15 53.81
C SER A 77 72.91 -15.84 54.55
N ARG A 78 74.05 -16.01 53.88
CA ARG A 78 75.31 -16.51 54.49
C ARG A 78 76.34 -15.42 54.80
N SER A 79 76.02 -14.15 54.54
CA SER A 79 76.85 -13.00 54.87
C SER A 79 76.23 -12.21 56.02
N THR A 80 77.05 -11.94 57.04
CA THR A 80 76.84 -11.11 58.26
C THR A 80 75.38 -10.73 58.57
N PRO A 81 74.77 -11.26 59.64
CA PRO A 81 73.38 -10.92 59.96
C PRO A 81 73.25 -9.42 60.21
N VAL A 82 72.48 -8.76 59.34
CA VAL A 82 71.71 -7.60 59.78
C VAL A 82 70.62 -8.20 60.65
N ASN A 83 70.84 -8.20 61.97
CA ASN A 83 69.81 -8.59 62.93
C ASN A 83 68.50 -7.90 62.52
N ASN A 84 67.41 -8.66 62.54
CA ASN A 84 66.04 -8.23 62.31
C ASN A 84 65.54 -8.25 60.84
N LEU A 85 66.32 -8.45 59.78
CA LEU A 85 65.77 -8.48 58.41
C LEU A 85 65.57 -9.91 57.84
N GLU A 86 64.32 -10.33 57.74
CA GLU A 86 63.91 -11.57 57.06
C GLU A 86 63.56 -11.33 55.58
N ARG A 87 63.74 -12.37 54.76
CA ARG A 87 63.46 -12.38 53.33
C ARG A 87 62.76 -13.66 52.90
N PHE A 88 61.80 -13.56 51.99
CA PHE A 88 60.99 -14.69 51.51
C PHE A 88 60.89 -14.64 49.98
N ASP A 89 61.20 -15.78 49.34
CA ASP A 89 60.92 -16.06 47.93
C ASP A 89 59.51 -16.61 47.82
N ILE A 90 58.66 -15.91 47.07
CA ILE A 90 57.27 -16.27 46.78
C ILE A 90 57.23 -16.75 45.34
N ARG A 91 57.07 -18.06 45.16
CA ARG A 91 57.21 -18.70 43.84
C ARG A 91 56.08 -18.30 42.88
N PRO A 92 56.33 -18.39 41.55
CA PRO A 92 55.26 -18.31 40.56
C PRO A 92 54.09 -19.25 40.85
N TYR A 93 52.90 -18.87 40.39
CA TYR A 93 51.70 -19.69 40.48
C TYR A 93 51.78 -20.86 39.48
N PRO A 94 51.64 -22.12 39.92
CA PRO A 94 51.71 -23.28 39.02
C PRO A 94 50.48 -23.34 38.11
N ILE A 95 50.66 -23.71 36.84
CA ILE A 95 49.56 -23.81 35.88
C ILE A 95 48.59 -24.92 36.35
N ALA A 96 47.42 -24.52 36.83
CA ALA A 96 46.39 -25.37 37.41
C ALA A 96 45.01 -25.04 36.82
N ALA A 97 44.14 -26.05 36.69
CA ALA A 97 42.89 -25.96 35.93
C ALA A 97 41.76 -25.18 36.61
N ASP A 98 41.91 -24.83 37.89
CA ASP A 98 40.89 -24.16 38.71
C ASP A 98 41.10 -22.64 38.82
N MET A 99 42.31 -22.14 38.56
CA MET A 99 42.66 -20.72 38.55
C MET A 99 42.24 -19.95 39.82
N THR A 100 42.22 -20.64 40.97
CA THR A 100 41.81 -20.04 42.24
C THR A 100 42.93 -19.19 42.86
N PRO A 101 42.65 -18.00 43.43
CA PRO A 101 43.63 -17.28 44.24
C PRO A 101 44.04 -18.11 45.46
N ARG A 102 45.35 -18.24 45.72
CA ARG A 102 45.88 -18.99 46.86
C ARG A 102 46.34 -18.07 47.99
N THR A 103 46.22 -18.56 49.22
CA THR A 103 46.68 -17.88 50.44
C THR A 103 47.59 -18.77 51.27
N ALA A 104 48.55 -18.18 51.97
CA ALA A 104 49.47 -18.86 52.87
C ALA A 104 49.99 -17.89 53.95
N ASP A 105 50.23 -18.38 55.15
CA ASP A 105 50.63 -17.57 56.32
C ASP A 105 52.14 -17.66 56.59
N ILE A 106 52.80 -16.50 56.67
CA ILE A 106 54.10 -16.36 57.33
C ILE A 106 53.84 -16.01 58.80
N THR A 107 54.10 -16.96 59.70
CA THR A 107 53.92 -16.80 61.15
C THR A 107 55.26 -16.51 61.82
N ILE A 108 55.30 -15.47 62.65
CA ILE A 108 56.43 -15.10 63.51
C ILE A 108 55.97 -15.25 64.97
N SER A 109 56.74 -16.00 65.77
CA SER A 109 56.34 -16.36 67.14
C SER A 109 57.49 -16.27 68.14
N TYR A 110 57.19 -15.89 69.38
CA TYR A 110 58.17 -15.73 70.47
C TYR A 110 57.54 -16.14 71.82
N PRO A 111 58.35 -16.37 72.88
CA PRO A 111 57.82 -16.98 74.11
C PRO A 111 56.96 -16.04 74.97
N GLY A 112 55.66 -16.33 75.07
CA GLY A 112 54.77 -15.79 76.11
C GLY A 112 53.61 -14.89 75.65
N THR A 113 53.44 -14.67 74.35
CA THR A 113 52.57 -13.63 73.76
C THR A 113 51.91 -14.09 72.45
N GLU A 114 51.12 -13.20 71.83
CA GLU A 114 50.44 -13.45 70.54
C GLU A 114 51.43 -13.54 69.36
N GLN A 115 51.04 -14.28 68.32
CA GLN A 115 51.83 -14.48 67.10
C GLN A 115 51.54 -13.38 66.07
N ILE A 116 52.57 -12.90 65.36
CA ILE A 116 52.37 -12.02 64.20
C ILE A 116 52.21 -12.89 62.96
N VAL A 117 51.11 -12.72 62.24
CA VAL A 117 50.77 -13.50 61.03
C VAL A 117 50.66 -12.57 59.83
N TYR A 118 51.41 -12.86 58.77
CA TYR A 118 51.27 -12.23 57.46
C TYR A 118 50.66 -13.22 56.46
N THR A 119 49.34 -13.12 56.27
CA THR A 119 48.64 -13.84 55.20
C THR A 119 49.02 -13.24 53.85
N ILE A 120 49.70 -14.03 53.02
CA ILE A 120 50.11 -13.67 51.66
C ILE A 120 49.06 -14.17 50.68
N GLU A 121 48.49 -13.27 49.88
CA GLU A 121 47.54 -13.59 48.82
C GLU A 121 48.26 -13.59 47.46
N GLN A 122 48.08 -14.63 46.65
CA GLN A 122 48.59 -14.70 45.27
C GLN A 122 47.49 -15.06 44.27
N THR A 123 47.28 -14.19 43.28
CA THR A 123 46.31 -14.40 42.19
C THR A 123 47.01 -14.94 40.94
N PRO A 124 46.50 -15.98 40.27
CA PRO A 124 47.09 -16.50 39.02
C PRO A 124 47.06 -15.46 37.88
N ILE A 125 47.88 -15.70 36.85
CA ILE A 125 47.96 -14.85 35.66
C ILE A 125 46.98 -15.36 34.59
N ASP A 126 46.20 -14.47 33.99
CA ASP A 126 45.17 -14.82 32.99
C ASP A 126 45.83 -15.15 31.64
N ILE A 127 46.27 -16.39 31.49
CA ILE A 127 47.23 -16.80 30.44
C ILE A 127 46.61 -16.70 29.05
N PHE A 128 45.44 -17.32 28.84
CA PHE A 128 44.77 -17.44 27.55
C PHE A 128 43.26 -17.21 27.74
N ARG A 129 42.74 -16.12 27.16
CA ARG A 129 41.34 -15.70 27.27
C ARG A 129 40.80 -15.39 25.88
N PHE A 130 39.65 -15.99 25.55
CA PHE A 130 38.84 -15.63 24.39
C PHE A 130 37.35 -15.70 24.77
N ASN A 131 36.76 -14.56 25.13
CA ASN A 131 35.37 -14.49 25.58
C ASN A 131 34.54 -13.59 24.65
N ILE A 132 33.39 -14.07 24.20
CA ILE A 132 32.37 -13.25 23.54
C ILE A 132 31.54 -12.59 24.64
N GLU A 133 31.64 -11.28 24.79
CA GLU A 133 30.90 -10.51 25.81
C GLU A 133 29.53 -10.07 25.30
N ASN A 134 29.38 -9.84 23.99
CA ASN A 134 28.13 -9.42 23.39
C ASN A 134 28.01 -9.88 21.93
N VAL A 135 26.78 -10.18 21.52
CA VAL A 135 26.36 -10.33 20.11
C VAL A 135 25.16 -9.40 19.92
N SER A 136 25.23 -8.45 19.00
CA SER A 136 24.23 -7.37 18.91
C SER A 136 22.83 -7.86 18.50
N ALA A 137 22.73 -8.97 17.78
CA ALA A 137 21.47 -9.64 17.48
C ALA A 137 21.72 -11.13 17.16
N THR A 138 20.88 -12.03 17.70
CA THR A 138 20.81 -13.45 17.30
C THR A 138 19.66 -13.76 16.35
N TYR A 139 18.75 -12.79 16.15
CA TYR A 139 17.68 -12.83 15.17
C TYR A 139 17.71 -11.54 14.34
N ILE A 140 17.79 -11.68 13.00
CA ILE A 140 18.03 -10.56 12.07
C ILE A 140 16.86 -10.45 11.09
N PRO A 141 16.36 -9.25 10.77
CA PRO A 141 15.30 -9.07 9.76
C PRO A 141 15.68 -9.60 8.37
N SER A 142 14.67 -9.88 7.55
CA SER A 142 14.86 -10.30 6.15
C SER A 142 15.68 -9.28 5.35
N ALA A 143 15.49 -7.98 5.58
CA ALA A 143 16.30 -6.90 4.99
C ALA A 143 17.82 -6.98 5.30
N GLY A 144 18.24 -7.80 6.27
CA GLY A 144 19.64 -7.92 6.69
C GLY A 144 20.07 -6.79 7.62
N GLY A 145 21.36 -6.42 7.55
CA GLY A 145 21.92 -5.32 8.34
C GLY A 145 23.36 -5.55 8.78
N THR A 146 23.73 -4.99 9.93
CA THR A 146 25.06 -5.16 10.55
C THR A 146 24.95 -5.96 11.85
N LEU A 147 25.78 -6.99 11.96
CA LEU A 147 25.98 -7.79 13.17
C LEU A 147 27.35 -7.45 13.77
N THR A 148 27.39 -6.86 14.96
CA THR A 148 28.63 -6.63 15.72
C THR A 148 28.74 -7.63 16.87
N ILE A 149 29.96 -8.12 17.10
CA ILE A 149 30.28 -9.05 18.19
C ILE A 149 31.38 -8.40 19.02
N THR A 150 31.23 -8.31 20.34
CA THR A 150 32.26 -7.79 21.26
C THR A 150 33.05 -8.95 21.84
N ILE A 151 34.38 -8.90 21.71
CA ILE A 151 35.30 -9.98 22.06
C ILE A 151 36.38 -9.48 23.01
N ASN A 152 36.38 -10.02 24.22
CA ASN A 152 37.41 -9.81 25.22
C ASN A 152 38.42 -10.95 25.13
N THR A 153 39.52 -10.69 24.41
CA THR A 153 40.57 -11.65 24.10
C THR A 153 41.95 -11.09 24.41
N ASN A 154 42.88 -11.96 24.85
CA ASN A 154 44.32 -11.70 24.81
C ASN A 154 45.06 -12.55 23.76
N LEU A 155 44.31 -13.39 23.02
CA LEU A 155 44.78 -14.27 21.95
C LEU A 155 44.60 -13.64 20.57
N ASP A 156 45.51 -13.99 19.67
CA ASP A 156 45.28 -13.91 18.23
C ASP A 156 44.23 -14.96 17.81
N TYR A 157 43.29 -14.54 16.97
CA TYR A 157 42.23 -15.36 16.41
C TYR A 157 42.04 -15.08 14.91
N SER A 158 41.50 -16.08 14.22
CA SER A 158 41.03 -16.00 12.83
C SER A 158 39.50 -16.09 12.77
N VAL A 159 38.90 -15.62 11.67
CA VAL A 159 37.44 -15.58 11.48
C VAL A 159 37.06 -16.33 10.22
N ASN A 160 36.04 -17.18 10.32
CA ASN A 160 35.36 -17.79 9.19
C ASN A 160 33.83 -17.68 9.34
N THR A 161 33.10 -17.91 8.25
CA THR A 161 31.64 -17.77 8.18
C THR A 161 31.05 -18.98 7.45
N SER A 162 29.87 -19.44 7.87
CA SER A 162 29.20 -20.59 7.22
C SER A 162 28.92 -20.38 5.73
N ASP A 163 28.71 -19.14 5.30
CA ASP A 163 28.44 -18.78 3.91
C ASP A 163 28.91 -17.34 3.64
N GLN A 164 29.93 -17.18 2.80
CA GLN A 164 30.52 -15.87 2.46
C GLN A 164 29.68 -15.06 1.46
N SER A 165 28.64 -15.63 0.85
CA SER A 165 27.79 -14.95 -0.14
C SER A 165 26.81 -13.96 0.49
N TRP A 166 26.42 -14.17 1.74
CA TRP A 166 25.50 -13.29 2.49
C TRP A 166 25.98 -12.93 3.90
N ILE A 167 27.08 -13.50 4.40
CA ILE A 167 27.77 -13.10 5.63
C ILE A 167 29.16 -12.62 5.26
N SER A 168 29.46 -11.32 5.45
CA SER A 168 30.76 -10.74 5.06
C SER A 168 31.39 -9.95 6.21
N LEU A 169 32.60 -10.32 6.63
CA LEU A 169 33.40 -9.56 7.60
C LEU A 169 33.79 -8.19 7.01
N MET A 170 33.59 -7.11 7.76
CA MET A 170 34.02 -5.78 7.34
C MET A 170 35.53 -5.56 7.59
N PRO A 171 36.29 -5.08 6.59
CA PRO A 171 37.76 -5.09 6.63
C PRO A 171 38.40 -4.10 7.62
N ASN A 172 37.62 -3.20 8.22
CA ASN A 172 38.09 -2.15 9.14
C ASN A 172 37.46 -2.25 10.55
N GLY A 173 36.92 -3.42 10.92
CA GLY A 173 36.38 -3.64 12.27
C GLY A 173 37.49 -3.64 13.35
N PRO A 174 37.26 -3.06 14.55
CA PRO A 174 38.20 -3.19 15.67
C PRO A 174 38.40 -4.65 16.08
N TYR A 175 39.62 -5.02 16.49
CA TYR A 175 39.95 -6.42 16.84
C TYR A 175 39.19 -6.97 18.06
N HIS A 176 38.68 -6.09 18.93
CA HIS A 176 37.81 -6.46 20.05
C HIS A 176 36.32 -6.26 19.74
N MET A 177 35.99 -5.84 18.52
CA MET A 177 34.60 -5.63 18.07
C MET A 177 34.43 -5.90 16.55
N PRO A 178 34.70 -7.13 16.07
CA PRO A 178 34.47 -7.49 14.67
C PRO A 178 33.00 -7.29 14.28
N ALA A 179 32.80 -6.81 13.05
CA ALA A 179 31.49 -6.45 12.53
C ALA A 179 31.28 -7.05 11.14
N PHE A 180 30.06 -7.55 10.90
CA PHE A 180 29.68 -8.33 9.74
C PHE A 180 28.50 -7.69 9.03
N THR A 181 28.58 -7.61 7.71
CA THR A 181 27.43 -7.28 6.86
C THR A 181 26.65 -8.55 6.59
N ILE A 182 25.35 -8.52 6.92
CA ILE A 182 24.39 -9.59 6.66
C ILE A 182 23.51 -9.13 5.50
N ALA A 183 23.59 -9.80 4.36
CA ALA A 183 22.80 -9.45 3.18
C ALA A 183 21.33 -9.82 3.34
N GLU A 184 20.49 -9.23 2.48
CA GLU A 184 19.05 -9.49 2.40
C GLU A 184 18.73 -10.98 2.21
N ASN A 185 17.76 -11.51 2.96
CA ASN A 185 17.11 -12.78 2.69
C ASN A 185 15.90 -12.54 1.78
N LYS A 186 15.89 -13.21 0.63
CA LYS A 186 14.82 -13.13 -0.38
C LYS A 186 13.98 -14.42 -0.45
N ASP A 187 14.42 -15.43 0.28
CA ASP A 187 13.75 -16.72 0.36
C ASP A 187 12.59 -16.63 1.36
N THR A 188 11.46 -17.27 1.07
CA THR A 188 10.30 -17.33 1.98
C THR A 188 10.53 -18.19 3.22
N GLU A 189 11.71 -18.80 3.33
CA GLU A 189 12.16 -19.61 4.47
C GLU A 189 13.20 -18.86 5.32
N ALA A 190 13.22 -19.15 6.62
CA ALA A 190 14.25 -18.64 7.51
C ALA A 190 15.59 -19.34 7.26
N ARG A 191 16.69 -18.58 7.23
CA ARG A 191 18.05 -19.13 7.06
C ARG A 191 18.92 -18.88 8.29
N SER A 192 19.84 -19.79 8.59
CA SER A 192 20.73 -19.66 9.76
C SER A 192 22.18 -19.50 9.33
N GLY A 193 22.88 -18.59 10.00
CA GLY A 193 24.29 -18.28 9.76
C GLY A 193 25.15 -18.64 10.97
N LYS A 194 26.42 -18.96 10.72
CA LYS A 194 27.43 -19.17 11.75
C LYS A 194 28.66 -18.30 11.48
N ILE A 195 29.21 -17.72 12.55
CA ILE A 195 30.51 -17.05 12.56
C ILE A 195 31.40 -17.87 13.50
N ILE A 196 32.55 -18.31 12.99
CA ILE A 196 33.48 -19.20 13.69
C ILE A 196 34.76 -18.39 13.95
N PHE A 197 35.16 -18.34 15.21
CA PHE A 197 36.41 -17.73 15.66
C PHE A 197 37.37 -18.84 16.08
N SER A 198 38.53 -18.92 15.43
CA SER A 198 39.49 -20.02 15.65
C SER A 198 40.82 -19.47 16.18
N THR A 199 41.18 -19.87 17.40
CA THR A 199 42.45 -19.58 18.11
C THR A 199 43.38 -20.79 18.07
N ALA A 200 44.69 -20.61 18.28
CA ALA A 200 45.63 -21.73 18.31
C ALA A 200 45.62 -22.48 19.65
N GLU A 201 45.24 -21.79 20.73
CA GLU A 201 45.35 -22.23 22.12
C GLU A 201 44.04 -22.85 22.65
N LEU A 202 42.89 -22.29 22.28
CA LEU A 202 41.57 -22.68 22.79
C LEU A 202 40.66 -23.32 21.71
N GLY A 203 41.10 -23.36 20.45
CA GLY A 203 40.34 -23.91 19.33
C GLY A 203 39.23 -22.98 18.84
N GLU A 204 38.08 -23.56 18.48
CA GLU A 204 36.99 -22.85 17.80
C GLU A 204 35.85 -22.44 18.74
N THR A 205 35.38 -21.20 18.60
CA THR A 205 34.19 -20.65 19.26
C THR A 205 33.21 -20.15 18.21
N THR A 206 31.96 -20.60 18.25
CA THR A 206 30.95 -20.31 17.22
C THR A 206 29.82 -19.42 17.76
N VAL A 207 29.47 -18.37 17.00
CA VAL A 207 28.22 -17.61 17.14
C VAL A 207 27.25 -18.08 16.08
N GLU A 208 26.05 -18.49 16.49
CA GLU A 208 24.95 -18.86 15.60
C GLU A 208 23.84 -17.80 15.67
N PHE A 209 23.23 -17.51 14.52
CA PHE A 209 22.11 -16.57 14.41
C PHE A 209 21.15 -16.99 13.29
N THR A 210 19.91 -16.52 13.36
CA THR A 210 18.88 -16.78 12.34
C THR A 210 18.45 -15.48 11.67
N GLN A 211 18.25 -15.50 10.36
CA GLN A 211 17.66 -14.43 9.59
C GLN A 211 16.21 -14.78 9.21
N ALA A 212 15.31 -13.82 9.39
CA ALA A 212 13.89 -13.96 9.11
C ALA A 212 13.62 -14.29 7.62
N PRO A 213 12.52 -15.01 7.31
CA PRO A 213 12.07 -15.21 5.94
C PRO A 213 11.65 -13.89 5.29
N PHE A 214 11.74 -13.83 3.96
CA PHE A 214 11.07 -12.78 3.19
C PHE A 214 9.55 -13.00 3.24
N ILE A 215 8.83 -12.07 3.86
CA ILE A 215 7.36 -12.08 3.86
C ILE A 215 6.88 -11.36 2.61
N ILE A 216 6.08 -12.05 1.79
CA ILE A 216 5.35 -11.45 0.67
C ILE A 216 4.04 -10.91 1.25
N ASP A 217 3.93 -9.59 1.37
CA ASP A 217 2.65 -8.95 1.71
C ASP A 217 1.64 -9.24 0.58
N LYS A 218 0.57 -9.98 0.92
CA LYS A 218 -0.42 -10.41 -0.06
C LYS A 218 -1.24 -9.22 -0.57
N GLY A 219 -1.09 -8.91 -1.86
CA GLY A 219 -1.78 -7.82 -2.53
C GLY A 219 -0.93 -7.13 -3.59
N ILE A 220 -1.39 -5.98 -4.05
CA ILE A 220 -0.76 -5.20 -5.12
C ILE A 220 -0.33 -3.84 -4.55
N SER A 221 0.99 -3.61 -4.45
CA SER A 221 1.58 -2.34 -4.02
C SER A 221 2.41 -1.66 -5.12
N THR A 222 2.67 -2.35 -6.23
CA THR A 222 3.51 -1.87 -7.34
C THR A 222 2.83 -2.05 -8.71
N PRO A 223 3.23 -1.26 -9.73
CA PRO A 223 2.74 -1.46 -11.10
C PRO A 223 3.17 -2.81 -11.70
N ASP A 224 4.28 -3.39 -11.25
CA ASP A 224 4.69 -4.75 -11.63
C ASP A 224 3.70 -5.79 -11.12
N GLN A 225 3.35 -5.77 -9.83
CA GLN A 225 2.35 -6.68 -9.26
C GLN A 225 0.96 -6.53 -9.92
N LEU A 226 0.58 -5.33 -10.38
CA LEU A 226 -0.68 -5.13 -11.11
C LEU A 226 -0.63 -5.75 -12.52
N MET A 227 0.52 -5.66 -13.20
CA MET A 227 0.76 -6.32 -14.49
C MET A 227 0.80 -7.85 -14.34
N ASP A 228 1.49 -8.37 -13.32
CA ASP A 228 1.60 -9.81 -13.04
C ASP A 228 0.25 -10.41 -12.63
N PHE A 229 -0.56 -9.68 -11.85
CA PHE A 229 -1.95 -10.04 -11.57
C PHE A 229 -2.77 -10.15 -12.87
N ALA A 230 -2.70 -9.15 -13.75
CA ALA A 230 -3.43 -9.18 -15.02
C ALA A 230 -2.97 -10.34 -15.92
N ALA A 231 -1.67 -10.65 -15.95
CA ALA A 231 -1.11 -11.80 -16.64
C ALA A 231 -1.64 -13.12 -16.05
N ALA A 232 -1.65 -13.27 -14.72
CA ALA A 232 -2.13 -14.47 -14.04
C ALA A 232 -3.63 -14.73 -14.27
N VAL A 233 -4.47 -13.68 -14.27
CA VAL A 233 -5.88 -13.79 -14.68
C VAL A 233 -5.97 -14.25 -16.14
N ASN A 234 -5.19 -13.64 -17.04
CA ASN A 234 -5.22 -13.96 -18.47
C ASN A 234 -4.72 -15.37 -18.82
N SER A 235 -3.87 -15.97 -17.98
CA SER A 235 -3.39 -17.36 -18.12
C SER A 235 -4.19 -18.39 -17.32
N GLY A 236 -5.21 -17.98 -16.56
CA GLY A 236 -5.96 -18.88 -15.68
C GLY A 236 -5.14 -19.43 -14.50
N SER A 237 -4.07 -18.72 -14.10
CA SER A 237 -3.19 -19.10 -13.00
C SER A 237 -3.81 -18.80 -11.63
N THR A 238 -3.21 -19.35 -10.56
CA THR A 238 -3.62 -19.03 -9.18
C THR A 238 -3.41 -17.54 -8.86
N LEU A 239 -4.34 -16.98 -8.09
CA LEU A 239 -4.29 -15.59 -7.62
C LEU A 239 -3.83 -15.45 -6.16
N GLU A 240 -3.49 -16.57 -5.50
CA GLU A 240 -3.02 -16.64 -4.10
C GLU A 240 -2.00 -15.57 -3.65
N PRO A 241 -1.03 -15.10 -4.49
CA PRO A 241 -0.11 -14.04 -4.11
C PRO A 241 -0.77 -12.66 -3.85
N TRP A 242 -1.97 -12.43 -4.37
CA TRP A 242 -2.67 -11.13 -4.29
C TRP A 242 -3.97 -11.18 -3.46
N LEU A 243 -4.42 -12.37 -3.04
CA LEU A 243 -5.66 -12.56 -2.28
C LEU A 243 -5.44 -12.33 -0.77
N ASN A 244 -6.21 -11.43 -0.17
CA ASN A 244 -6.25 -11.30 1.29
C ASN A 244 -7.01 -12.49 1.95
N ASP A 245 -7.12 -12.47 3.28
CA ASP A 245 -7.83 -13.51 4.06
C ASP A 245 -9.32 -13.63 3.68
N ASP A 246 -9.96 -12.54 3.23
CA ASP A 246 -11.34 -12.51 2.73
C ASP A 246 -11.49 -13.02 1.29
N GLN A 247 -10.41 -13.49 0.65
CA GLN A 247 -10.35 -13.92 -0.76
C GLN A 247 -10.62 -12.79 -1.77
N GLU A 248 -10.19 -11.57 -1.44
CA GLU A 248 -10.22 -10.40 -2.32
C GLU A 248 -8.83 -10.04 -2.84
N VAL A 249 -8.71 -9.73 -4.13
CA VAL A 249 -7.49 -9.12 -4.69
C VAL A 249 -7.45 -7.66 -4.23
N VAL A 250 -6.50 -7.33 -3.36
CA VAL A 250 -6.42 -6.00 -2.73
C VAL A 250 -5.30 -5.12 -3.30
N LEU A 251 -5.59 -3.83 -3.48
CA LEU A 251 -4.53 -2.82 -3.53
C LEU A 251 -4.05 -2.50 -2.10
N LEU A 252 -2.75 -2.39 -1.94
CA LEU A 252 -2.06 -2.02 -0.68
C LEU A 252 -1.44 -0.61 -0.74
N ALA A 253 -1.36 -0.04 -1.94
CA ALA A 253 -0.86 1.31 -2.21
C ALA A 253 -1.49 1.86 -3.50
N ASP A 254 -1.33 3.16 -3.73
CA ASP A 254 -1.67 3.77 -5.01
C ASP A 254 -0.68 3.35 -6.10
N ILE A 255 -1.19 2.93 -7.26
CA ILE A 255 -0.38 2.34 -8.34
C ILE A 255 -0.09 3.37 -9.43
N ASP A 256 1.19 3.68 -9.65
CA ASP A 256 1.65 4.54 -10.74
C ASP A 256 2.07 3.71 -11.96
N MET A 257 1.30 3.79 -13.04
CA MET A 257 1.51 3.04 -14.28
C MET A 257 2.40 3.76 -15.31
N THR A 258 3.14 4.80 -14.91
CA THR A 258 4.05 5.55 -15.78
C THR A 258 4.99 4.62 -16.56
N GLY A 259 4.97 4.74 -17.88
CA GLY A 259 5.81 3.95 -18.79
C GLY A 259 5.38 2.49 -19.00
N ARG A 260 4.26 2.05 -18.41
CA ARG A 260 3.73 0.68 -18.59
C ARG A 260 2.77 0.59 -19.76
N GLN A 261 2.82 -0.52 -20.49
CA GLN A 261 1.87 -0.86 -21.55
C GLN A 261 0.81 -1.79 -20.99
N TRP A 262 -0.45 -1.36 -20.95
CA TRP A 262 -1.51 -2.15 -20.31
C TRP A 262 -2.03 -3.29 -21.19
N THR A 263 -2.23 -4.44 -20.57
CA THR A 263 -3.10 -5.51 -21.11
C THR A 263 -4.20 -5.76 -20.08
N PRO A 264 -5.50 -5.67 -20.45
CA PRO A 264 -6.59 -5.84 -19.49
C PRO A 264 -6.52 -7.16 -18.74
N ALA A 265 -6.84 -7.14 -17.45
CA ALA A 265 -7.09 -8.36 -16.70
C ALA A 265 -8.40 -8.99 -17.20
N GLY A 266 -8.40 -10.28 -17.50
CA GLY A 266 -9.57 -10.95 -18.08
C GLY A 266 -9.79 -10.59 -19.56
N ASN A 267 -8.73 -10.59 -20.38
CA ASN A 267 -8.77 -10.32 -21.82
C ASN A 267 -9.37 -11.52 -22.61
N LEU A 268 -10.66 -11.79 -22.39
CA LEU A 268 -11.40 -12.90 -23.00
C LEU A 268 -11.81 -12.57 -24.45
N ARG A 269 -10.99 -13.03 -25.40
CA ARG A 269 -11.15 -12.85 -26.83
C ARG A 269 -12.23 -13.77 -27.42
N GLY A 270 -12.80 -13.34 -28.55
CA GLY A 270 -13.94 -14.01 -29.18
C GLY A 270 -15.29 -13.73 -28.51
N SER A 271 -15.33 -12.89 -27.47
CA SER A 271 -16.58 -12.40 -26.88
C SER A 271 -17.39 -11.62 -27.94
N THR A 272 -18.68 -11.96 -28.11
CA THR A 272 -19.55 -11.37 -29.13
C THR A 272 -20.62 -10.48 -28.52
N ILE A 273 -20.77 -9.28 -29.06
CA ILE A 273 -21.66 -8.25 -28.54
C ILE A 273 -22.63 -7.80 -29.63
N THR A 274 -23.90 -8.21 -29.50
CA THR A 274 -24.95 -7.89 -30.47
C THR A 274 -26.23 -7.38 -29.79
N ASN A 275 -27.16 -6.86 -30.60
CA ASN A 275 -28.47 -6.42 -30.11
C ASN A 275 -29.43 -7.59 -29.79
N GLY A 276 -29.10 -8.82 -30.22
CA GLY A 276 -29.90 -10.03 -30.02
C GLY A 276 -29.37 -10.96 -28.91
N ALA A 277 -28.05 -11.04 -28.76
CA ALA A 277 -27.37 -11.93 -27.82
C ALA A 277 -26.00 -11.36 -27.39
N THR A 278 -25.52 -11.85 -26.26
CA THR A 278 -24.18 -11.62 -25.72
C THR A 278 -23.61 -12.99 -25.39
N THR A 279 -22.45 -13.33 -25.96
CA THR A 279 -21.78 -14.61 -25.71
C THR A 279 -20.36 -14.31 -25.27
N LEU A 280 -19.95 -14.84 -24.11
CA LEU A 280 -18.57 -14.75 -23.67
C LEU A 280 -17.67 -15.58 -24.60
N GLY A 281 -16.45 -15.12 -24.81
CA GLY A 281 -15.45 -15.81 -25.61
C GLY A 281 -14.91 -17.08 -24.96
N ASN A 282 -13.96 -17.72 -25.63
CA ASN A 282 -13.27 -18.92 -25.17
C ASN A 282 -11.75 -18.91 -25.46
N ASP A 283 -11.21 -17.77 -25.87
CA ASP A 283 -9.78 -17.52 -26.07
C ASP A 283 -9.27 -16.62 -24.92
N GLY A 284 -8.49 -17.18 -24.01
CA GLY A 284 -8.16 -16.57 -22.72
C GLY A 284 -9.22 -16.81 -21.63
N HIS A 285 -9.22 -15.97 -20.60
CA HIS A 285 -10.10 -16.06 -19.43
C HIS A 285 -10.74 -14.71 -19.11
N ALA A 286 -11.90 -14.72 -18.43
CA ALA A 286 -12.48 -13.53 -17.80
C ALA A 286 -12.02 -13.45 -16.33
N PHE A 287 -12.10 -12.26 -15.72
CA PHE A 287 -11.97 -12.15 -14.26
C PHE A 287 -13.29 -12.54 -13.59
N CYS A 288 -13.22 -13.41 -12.60
CA CYS A 288 -14.37 -14.00 -11.89
C CYS A 288 -14.30 -13.82 -10.36
N GLY A 289 -13.35 -13.02 -9.85
CA GLY A 289 -13.11 -12.84 -8.42
C GLY A 289 -13.64 -11.50 -7.86
N ILE A 290 -13.12 -11.11 -6.69
CA ILE A 290 -13.32 -9.78 -6.13
C ILE A 290 -12.02 -8.99 -6.28
N PHE A 291 -12.10 -7.78 -6.85
CA PHE A 291 -11.01 -6.81 -6.86
C PHE A 291 -11.41 -5.61 -5.99
N ASN A 292 -10.63 -5.37 -4.94
CA ASN A 292 -10.86 -4.32 -3.96
C ASN A 292 -9.73 -3.29 -4.05
N GLY A 293 -10.04 -2.13 -4.62
CA GLY A 293 -9.12 -0.99 -4.66
C GLY A 293 -8.78 -0.45 -3.28
N ASN A 294 -9.51 -0.83 -2.22
CA ASN A 294 -9.23 -0.49 -0.83
C ASN A 294 -9.11 1.03 -0.54
N GLY A 295 -9.71 1.87 -1.40
CA GLY A 295 -9.60 3.34 -1.37
C GLY A 295 -8.41 3.91 -2.14
N HIS A 296 -7.55 3.07 -2.71
CA HIS A 296 -6.38 3.49 -3.47
C HIS A 296 -6.69 3.96 -4.89
N THR A 297 -5.73 4.71 -5.43
CA THR A 297 -5.79 5.34 -6.75
C THR A 297 -4.84 4.66 -7.73
N ILE A 298 -5.30 4.35 -8.94
CA ILE A 298 -4.45 4.05 -10.09
C ILE A 298 -4.24 5.34 -10.88
N ARG A 299 -2.97 5.67 -11.18
CA ARG A 299 -2.55 6.88 -11.91
C ARG A 299 -1.67 6.54 -13.12
N ASN A 300 -1.61 7.45 -14.10
CA ASN A 300 -0.84 7.36 -15.34
C ASN A 300 -1.15 6.13 -16.22
N LEU A 301 -2.27 5.43 -15.98
CA LEU A 301 -2.69 4.27 -16.77
C LEU A 301 -3.11 4.72 -18.18
N THR A 302 -2.30 4.35 -19.17
CA THR A 302 -2.57 4.63 -20.59
C THR A 302 -3.15 3.38 -21.25
N MET A 303 -4.37 3.50 -21.76
CA MET A 303 -5.12 2.45 -22.43
C MET A 303 -5.30 2.79 -23.91
N SER A 304 -4.76 1.98 -24.82
CA SER A 304 -4.88 2.24 -26.27
C SER A 304 -5.13 0.95 -27.04
N THR A 305 -6.05 0.98 -28.01
CA THR A 305 -6.32 -0.17 -28.88
C THR A 305 -6.90 0.21 -30.25
N ASP A 306 -6.45 -0.51 -31.26
CA ASP A 306 -6.88 -0.48 -32.67
C ASP A 306 -7.82 -1.66 -33.05
N SER A 307 -8.10 -2.56 -32.10
CA SER A 307 -8.54 -3.93 -32.38
C SER A 307 -9.88 -4.28 -31.72
N GLU A 308 -10.49 -5.38 -32.20
CA GLU A 308 -11.76 -5.90 -31.67
C GLU A 308 -11.57 -6.63 -30.35
N GLN A 309 -11.89 -5.98 -29.23
CA GLN A 309 -11.86 -6.59 -27.91
C GLN A 309 -12.75 -5.82 -26.92
N CYS A 310 -12.94 -6.39 -25.73
CA CYS A 310 -13.43 -5.67 -24.57
C CYS A 310 -12.21 -5.14 -23.79
N TYR A 311 -12.16 -3.83 -23.48
CA TYR A 311 -10.94 -3.19 -22.96
C TYR A 311 -11.24 -2.20 -21.82
N GLY A 312 -10.32 -2.15 -20.86
CA GLY A 312 -10.40 -1.41 -19.59
C GLY A 312 -9.30 -1.88 -18.65
N LEU A 313 -9.38 -1.53 -17.36
CA LEU A 313 -8.63 -2.25 -16.32
C LEU A 313 -8.94 -3.75 -16.41
N PHE A 314 -10.23 -4.09 -16.52
CA PHE A 314 -10.69 -5.42 -16.91
C PHE A 314 -11.19 -5.46 -18.36
N GLY A 315 -10.89 -6.54 -19.07
CA GLY A 315 -11.46 -6.79 -20.39
C GLY A 315 -12.90 -7.27 -20.25
N VAL A 316 -13.05 -8.44 -19.63
CA VAL A 316 -14.33 -9.08 -19.28
C VAL A 316 -14.35 -9.43 -17.80
N LEU A 317 -15.35 -8.90 -17.09
CA LEU A 317 -15.79 -9.36 -15.78
C LEU A 317 -16.92 -10.40 -15.97
N SER A 318 -16.86 -11.52 -15.26
CA SER A 318 -17.87 -12.59 -15.33
C SER A 318 -18.22 -13.09 -13.93
N SER A 319 -19.40 -12.74 -13.43
CA SER A 319 -19.81 -12.97 -12.02
C SER A 319 -18.84 -12.38 -10.97
N ALA A 320 -18.08 -11.35 -11.36
CA ALA A 320 -17.05 -10.74 -10.53
C ALA A 320 -17.55 -9.51 -9.77
N THR A 321 -16.74 -9.01 -8.83
CA THR A 321 -16.96 -7.73 -8.14
C THR A 321 -15.73 -6.84 -8.28
N VAL A 322 -15.93 -5.55 -8.60
CA VAL A 322 -14.89 -4.51 -8.54
C VAL A 322 -15.37 -3.40 -7.61
N LYS A 323 -14.57 -3.03 -6.60
CA LYS A 323 -15.00 -2.06 -5.58
C LYS A 323 -13.90 -1.13 -5.06
N ASN A 324 -14.30 -0.03 -4.44
CA ASN A 324 -13.45 0.87 -3.63
C ASN A 324 -12.22 1.41 -4.38
N LEU A 325 -12.38 1.87 -5.62
CA LEU A 325 -11.26 2.18 -6.52
C LEU A 325 -11.36 3.59 -7.11
N VAL A 326 -10.22 4.28 -7.24
CA VAL A 326 -10.12 5.54 -7.98
C VAL A 326 -9.24 5.37 -9.21
N ILE A 327 -9.71 5.84 -10.36
CA ILE A 327 -8.92 5.99 -11.59
C ILE A 327 -8.68 7.49 -11.81
N ASP A 328 -7.43 7.91 -11.64
CA ASP A 328 -7.02 9.33 -11.61
C ASP A 328 -7.20 10.05 -12.96
N THR A 329 -7.25 11.39 -12.92
CA THR A 329 -7.32 12.25 -14.11
C THR A 329 -6.14 12.12 -15.07
N SER A 330 -4.99 11.60 -14.63
CA SER A 330 -3.85 11.26 -15.51
C SER A 330 -4.07 10.00 -16.36
N CYS A 331 -5.06 9.18 -16.03
CA CYS A 331 -5.36 7.98 -16.80
C CYS A 331 -6.06 8.34 -18.12
N THR A 332 -5.68 7.68 -19.20
CA THR A 332 -6.21 7.97 -20.55
C THR A 332 -6.66 6.71 -21.26
N MET A 333 -7.68 6.85 -22.13
CA MET A 333 -8.16 5.78 -23.00
C MET A 333 -8.29 6.29 -24.44
N GLN A 334 -7.80 5.53 -25.44
CA GLN A 334 -7.98 5.84 -26.86
C GLN A 334 -8.34 4.58 -27.67
N ILE A 335 -9.28 4.72 -28.60
CA ILE A 335 -9.72 3.65 -29.48
C ILE A 335 -9.60 4.12 -30.94
N VAL A 336 -8.93 3.34 -31.79
CA VAL A 336 -8.78 3.62 -33.24
C VAL A 336 -9.12 2.35 -34.03
N ASN A 337 -10.35 1.85 -33.85
CA ASN A 337 -10.82 0.61 -34.47
C ASN A 337 -11.67 0.93 -35.70
N GLU A 338 -11.11 0.73 -36.91
CA GLU A 338 -11.77 1.11 -38.16
C GLU A 338 -12.57 -0.02 -38.85
N GLY A 339 -12.74 -1.19 -38.22
CA GLY A 339 -13.45 -2.30 -38.86
C GLY A 339 -13.88 -3.45 -37.94
N MET A 340 -14.99 -3.27 -37.22
CA MET A 340 -15.53 -4.30 -36.31
C MET A 340 -16.46 -5.35 -36.97
N GLY A 341 -16.25 -6.63 -36.69
CA GLY A 341 -17.07 -7.78 -37.08
C GLY A 341 -17.76 -8.55 -35.94
N THR A 342 -17.26 -8.55 -34.70
CA THR A 342 -17.84 -9.27 -33.54
C THR A 342 -18.38 -8.37 -32.44
N GLY A 343 -17.88 -7.13 -32.38
CA GLY A 343 -18.35 -6.08 -31.48
C GLY A 343 -17.49 -5.89 -30.23
N SER A 344 -17.35 -4.63 -29.83
CA SER A 344 -16.35 -4.16 -28.87
C SER A 344 -16.96 -3.24 -27.81
N ALA A 345 -16.35 -3.25 -26.63
CA ALA A 345 -16.82 -2.46 -25.49
C ALA A 345 -15.66 -1.94 -24.65
N TYR A 346 -15.75 -0.67 -24.27
CA TYR A 346 -14.63 0.09 -23.75
C TYR A 346 -15.06 0.91 -22.52
N GLY A 347 -14.31 0.83 -21.42
CA GLY A 347 -14.50 1.70 -20.25
C GLY A 347 -13.41 1.49 -19.20
N PHE A 348 -13.12 2.51 -18.38
CA PHE A 348 -11.91 2.48 -17.54
C PHE A 348 -11.87 1.31 -16.56
N ILE A 349 -13.02 0.85 -16.06
CA ILE A 349 -13.11 -0.29 -15.15
C ILE A 349 -13.27 -1.60 -15.92
N ALA A 350 -14.21 -1.65 -16.87
CA ALA A 350 -14.46 -2.85 -17.65
C ALA A 350 -14.88 -2.55 -19.09
N GLY A 351 -14.38 -3.35 -20.04
CA GLY A 351 -15.00 -3.42 -21.37
C GLY A 351 -16.41 -4.01 -21.27
N LEU A 352 -16.50 -5.25 -20.76
CA LEU A 352 -17.75 -5.99 -20.57
C LEU A 352 -17.91 -6.43 -19.11
N ALA A 353 -18.98 -6.00 -18.46
CA ALA A 353 -19.43 -6.49 -17.16
C ALA A 353 -20.60 -7.48 -17.32
N PHE A 354 -20.31 -8.79 -17.22
CA PHE A 354 -21.31 -9.85 -17.36
C PHE A 354 -21.71 -10.44 -16.00
N GLN A 355 -22.98 -10.29 -15.63
CA GLN A 355 -23.56 -10.72 -14.35
C GLN A 355 -22.73 -10.30 -13.12
N SER A 356 -22.07 -9.14 -13.20
CA SER A 356 -21.04 -8.68 -12.27
C SER A 356 -21.51 -7.46 -11.47
N THR A 357 -20.76 -7.11 -10.41
CA THR A 357 -21.01 -5.92 -9.59
C THR A 357 -19.85 -4.93 -9.69
N ILE A 358 -20.14 -3.65 -9.88
CA ILE A 358 -19.14 -2.57 -9.76
C ILE A 358 -19.69 -1.55 -8.76
N TYR A 359 -18.99 -1.28 -7.65
CA TYR A 359 -19.51 -0.33 -6.65
C TYR A 359 -18.48 0.51 -5.91
N ASN A 360 -18.86 1.73 -5.52
CA ASN A 360 -17.95 2.70 -4.87
C ASN A 360 -16.66 2.90 -5.68
N VAL A 361 -16.81 3.30 -6.96
CA VAL A 361 -15.71 3.52 -7.90
C VAL A 361 -15.79 4.91 -8.51
N THR A 362 -14.68 5.65 -8.49
CA THR A 362 -14.58 6.98 -9.12
C THR A 362 -13.62 6.93 -10.31
N VAL A 363 -14.05 7.48 -11.45
CA VAL A 363 -13.23 7.61 -12.67
C VAL A 363 -13.15 9.06 -13.09
N GLU A 364 -11.93 9.59 -13.08
CA GLU A 364 -11.61 10.98 -13.46
C GLU A 364 -10.80 11.04 -14.77
N GLY A 365 -10.41 9.87 -15.30
CA GLY A 365 -9.62 9.72 -16.52
C GLY A 365 -10.29 10.26 -17.80
N THR A 366 -9.47 10.48 -18.83
CA THR A 366 -9.90 11.04 -20.12
C THR A 366 -9.94 9.99 -21.22
N VAL A 367 -11.11 9.73 -21.80
CA VAL A 367 -11.20 9.12 -23.14
C VAL A 367 -10.82 10.21 -24.16
N LEU A 368 -9.74 9.98 -24.91
CA LEU A 368 -9.21 10.84 -25.95
C LEU A 368 -10.03 10.71 -27.26
N GLU A 369 -9.75 11.59 -28.23
CA GLU A 369 -10.33 11.47 -29.58
C GLU A 369 -10.17 10.05 -30.12
N SER A 370 -11.30 9.40 -30.36
CA SER A 370 -11.39 7.98 -30.65
C SER A 370 -12.30 7.73 -31.84
N VAL A 371 -11.91 6.79 -32.71
CA VAL A 371 -12.62 6.40 -33.92
C VAL A 371 -13.07 4.94 -33.79
N ILE A 372 -14.37 4.71 -34.00
CA ILE A 372 -14.97 3.37 -34.00
C ILE A 372 -15.83 3.21 -35.27
N ASN A 373 -15.34 2.44 -36.25
CA ASN A 373 -16.08 2.13 -37.46
C ASN A 373 -16.44 0.63 -37.52
N LYS A 374 -17.69 0.35 -37.90
CA LYS A 374 -18.29 -0.98 -38.06
C LYS A 374 -18.17 -1.48 -39.50
N GLY A 375 -18.02 -0.56 -40.45
CA GLY A 375 -18.04 -0.84 -41.87
C GLY A 375 -19.28 -1.63 -42.27
N ALA A 376 -19.15 -2.52 -43.26
CA ALA A 376 -20.27 -3.29 -43.78
C ALA A 376 -20.86 -4.32 -42.79
N ARG A 377 -20.17 -4.66 -41.68
CA ARG A 377 -20.53 -5.79 -40.80
C ARG A 377 -21.47 -5.43 -39.65
N LYS A 378 -21.70 -4.14 -39.39
CA LYS A 378 -22.74 -3.68 -38.43
C LYS A 378 -22.57 -4.25 -37.01
N ALA A 379 -21.34 -4.36 -36.51
CA ALA A 379 -21.09 -4.77 -35.12
C ALA A 379 -21.50 -3.67 -34.10
N MET A 380 -21.52 -3.99 -32.80
CA MET A 380 -21.67 -2.97 -31.75
C MET A 380 -20.31 -2.41 -31.33
N GLY A 381 -20.24 -1.08 -31.21
CA GLY A 381 -19.21 -0.39 -30.44
C GLY A 381 -19.86 0.34 -29.27
N THR A 382 -19.18 0.43 -28.13
CA THR A 382 -19.66 1.11 -26.91
C THR A 382 -18.50 1.69 -26.12
N ILE A 383 -18.63 2.91 -25.60
CA ILE A 383 -17.65 3.57 -24.73
C ILE A 383 -18.37 4.05 -23.46
N ALA A 384 -17.74 3.95 -22.30
CA ALA A 384 -18.14 4.70 -21.12
C ALA A 384 -16.99 5.09 -20.18
N GLY A 385 -17.28 5.93 -19.20
CA GLY A 385 -16.38 6.18 -18.08
C GLY A 385 -16.17 4.92 -17.21
N ILE A 386 -17.25 4.34 -16.68
CA ILE A 386 -17.15 3.12 -15.84
C ILE A 386 -16.99 1.86 -16.69
N ALA A 387 -18.01 1.45 -17.45
CA ALA A 387 -17.93 0.25 -18.28
C ALA A 387 -18.72 0.32 -19.61
N GLY A 388 -18.11 -0.18 -20.69
CA GLY A 388 -18.68 -0.08 -22.04
C GLY A 388 -20.00 -0.82 -22.19
N TYR A 389 -20.05 -2.07 -21.72
CA TYR A 389 -21.22 -2.94 -21.80
C TYR A 389 -21.55 -3.60 -20.45
N ALA A 390 -22.82 -3.59 -20.05
CA ALA A 390 -23.32 -4.35 -18.88
C ALA A 390 -24.38 -5.39 -19.28
N TYR A 391 -24.16 -6.67 -18.95
CA TYR A 391 -25.16 -7.75 -19.10
C TYR A 391 -25.69 -8.21 -17.74
N SER A 392 -26.94 -7.92 -17.39
CA SER A 392 -27.59 -8.33 -16.12
C SER A 392 -26.73 -8.06 -14.87
N SER A 393 -26.05 -6.91 -14.86
CA SER A 393 -25.08 -6.49 -13.84
C SER A 393 -25.63 -5.39 -12.92
N THR A 394 -25.00 -5.22 -11.76
CA THR A 394 -25.32 -4.15 -10.79
C THR A 394 -24.18 -3.14 -10.73
N ILE A 395 -24.50 -1.85 -10.88
CA ILE A 395 -23.55 -0.75 -10.77
C ILE A 395 -24.08 0.22 -9.71
N SER A 396 -23.38 0.41 -8.59
CA SER A 396 -23.86 1.31 -7.53
C SER A 396 -22.79 2.29 -7.06
N ASP A 397 -23.20 3.47 -6.60
CA ASP A 397 -22.32 4.43 -5.92
C ASP A 397 -21.07 4.82 -6.75
N CYS A 398 -21.18 4.75 -8.09
CA CYS A 398 -20.08 5.00 -9.01
C CYS A 398 -20.13 6.43 -9.58
N ARG A 399 -18.96 7.08 -9.69
CA ARG A 399 -18.81 8.45 -10.20
C ARG A 399 -17.97 8.50 -11.46
N PHE A 400 -18.44 9.22 -12.47
CA PHE A 400 -17.59 9.71 -13.55
C PHE A 400 -17.45 11.24 -13.43
N SER A 401 -16.24 11.71 -13.16
CA SER A 401 -15.86 13.14 -13.13
C SER A 401 -14.99 13.54 -14.32
N GLY A 402 -14.52 12.56 -15.11
CA GLY A 402 -13.55 12.74 -16.18
C GLY A 402 -14.11 13.33 -17.47
N ILE A 403 -13.46 13.00 -18.59
CA ILE A 403 -13.72 13.60 -19.90
C ILE A 403 -13.84 12.52 -20.98
N ILE A 404 -14.89 12.55 -21.80
CA ILE A 404 -14.99 11.81 -23.06
C ILE A 404 -14.89 12.83 -24.21
N ARG A 405 -13.71 12.92 -24.83
CA ARG A 405 -13.42 13.82 -25.96
C ARG A 405 -13.75 13.16 -27.29
N GLN A 406 -14.82 13.64 -27.92
CA GLN A 406 -15.13 13.46 -29.35
C GLN A 406 -14.97 12.02 -29.86
N VAL A 407 -15.81 11.11 -29.34
CA VAL A 407 -15.94 9.76 -29.91
C VAL A 407 -16.61 9.86 -31.28
N LYS A 408 -15.84 9.63 -32.35
CA LYS A 408 -16.32 9.58 -33.74
C LYS A 408 -16.68 8.14 -34.10
N SER A 409 -17.88 7.91 -34.62
CA SER A 409 -18.28 6.53 -34.97
C SER A 409 -19.45 6.45 -35.94
N ASP A 410 -19.42 5.47 -36.85
CA ASP A 410 -20.55 5.09 -37.72
C ASP A 410 -21.72 4.39 -36.97
N MET A 411 -21.85 4.61 -35.65
CA MET A 411 -22.85 4.06 -34.72
C MET A 411 -24.34 4.33 -35.06
N TYR A 412 -24.67 4.85 -36.25
CA TYR A 412 -25.98 5.35 -36.66
C TYR A 412 -27.04 4.29 -36.93
N ASP A 413 -26.68 3.03 -37.13
CA ASP A 413 -27.67 1.99 -37.40
C ASP A 413 -28.58 1.70 -36.18
N ASN A 414 -29.88 1.96 -36.37
CA ASN A 414 -30.90 1.72 -35.36
C ASN A 414 -31.10 0.23 -35.01
N SER A 415 -30.65 -0.72 -35.85
CA SER A 415 -30.74 -2.15 -35.54
C SER A 415 -29.74 -2.62 -34.49
N LEU A 416 -28.81 -1.76 -34.06
CA LEU A 416 -27.69 -2.09 -33.17
C LEU A 416 -27.89 -1.46 -31.78
N GLY A 417 -27.22 -2.00 -30.75
CA GLY A 417 -27.39 -1.54 -29.37
C GLY A 417 -26.62 -0.25 -29.03
N SER A 418 -25.39 -0.13 -29.54
CA SER A 418 -24.43 0.99 -29.42
C SER A 418 -24.83 2.31 -28.75
N GLY A 419 -24.01 2.76 -27.81
CA GLY A 419 -24.11 4.09 -27.18
C GLY A 419 -22.83 4.50 -26.43
N VAL A 420 -22.80 5.77 -25.99
CA VAL A 420 -21.71 6.38 -25.20
C VAL A 420 -22.31 7.03 -23.94
N ALA A 421 -21.69 6.85 -22.77
CA ALA A 421 -22.12 7.55 -21.55
C ALA A 421 -21.04 7.69 -20.47
N GLY A 422 -21.32 8.40 -19.37
CA GLY A 422 -20.43 8.49 -18.23
C GLY A 422 -20.34 7.18 -17.43
N ILE A 423 -21.48 6.51 -17.21
CA ILE A 423 -21.52 5.26 -16.41
C ILE A 423 -21.52 4.01 -17.30
N ILE A 424 -22.57 3.75 -18.09
CA ILE A 424 -22.68 2.58 -18.97
C ILE A 424 -23.03 2.95 -20.42
N GLY A 425 -22.23 2.48 -21.39
CA GLY A 425 -22.42 2.78 -22.82
C GLY A 425 -23.62 2.04 -23.42
N PHE A 426 -23.72 0.73 -23.16
CA PHE A 426 -24.92 -0.07 -23.42
C PHE A 426 -25.20 -1.11 -22.32
N SER A 427 -26.47 -1.45 -22.13
CA SER A 427 -26.87 -2.56 -21.29
C SER A 427 -27.83 -3.55 -21.94
N ARG A 428 -27.68 -4.82 -21.57
CA ARG A 428 -28.65 -5.89 -21.82
C ARG A 428 -29.04 -6.55 -20.50
N ALA A 429 -30.28 -7.00 -20.37
CA ALA A 429 -30.73 -7.72 -19.20
C ALA A 429 -31.78 -8.79 -19.53
N THR A 430 -31.82 -9.85 -18.72
CA THR A 430 -32.91 -10.84 -18.73
C THR A 430 -34.13 -10.32 -17.95
N SER A 431 -35.26 -11.02 -18.04
CA SER A 431 -36.47 -10.68 -17.27
C SER A 431 -36.41 -11.09 -15.79
N SER A 432 -35.50 -11.99 -15.45
CA SER A 432 -35.22 -12.50 -14.09
C SER A 432 -34.07 -11.78 -13.39
N GLN A 433 -33.07 -11.31 -14.14
CA GLN A 433 -31.95 -10.50 -13.64
C GLN A 433 -31.93 -9.16 -14.40
N PRO A 434 -32.66 -8.14 -13.93
CA PRO A 434 -32.63 -6.81 -14.53
C PRO A 434 -31.24 -6.17 -14.39
N LEU A 435 -30.95 -5.18 -15.23
CA LEU A 435 -29.87 -4.23 -14.97
C LEU A 435 -30.25 -3.36 -13.76
N VAL A 436 -29.30 -3.09 -12.88
CA VAL A 436 -29.48 -2.16 -11.76
C VAL A 436 -28.36 -1.12 -11.81
N ILE A 437 -28.71 0.16 -11.88
CA ILE A 437 -27.77 1.28 -11.71
C ILE A 437 -28.32 2.22 -10.62
N GLU A 438 -27.61 2.37 -9.51
CA GLU A 438 -28.08 3.12 -8.34
C GLU A 438 -27.04 4.11 -7.79
N ASN A 439 -27.49 5.26 -7.27
CA ASN A 439 -26.63 6.28 -6.64
C ASN A 439 -25.45 6.77 -7.51
N CYS A 440 -25.50 6.57 -8.84
CA CYS A 440 -24.39 6.85 -9.74
C CYS A 440 -24.43 8.29 -10.28
N VAL A 441 -23.27 8.93 -10.38
CA VAL A 441 -23.15 10.36 -10.72
C VAL A 441 -22.25 10.59 -11.92
N ASN A 442 -22.75 11.27 -12.95
CA ASN A 442 -21.90 11.91 -13.96
C ASN A 442 -21.78 13.42 -13.66
N SER A 443 -20.56 13.87 -13.36
CA SER A 443 -20.19 15.29 -13.39
C SER A 443 -19.15 15.62 -14.46
N GLY A 444 -18.78 14.66 -15.31
CA GLY A 444 -17.78 14.79 -16.35
C GLY A 444 -18.29 15.41 -17.65
N TYR A 445 -17.37 15.70 -18.57
CA TYR A 445 -17.70 16.10 -19.94
C TYR A 445 -17.90 14.88 -20.83
N ILE A 446 -18.94 14.88 -21.66
CA ILE A 446 -19.17 13.84 -22.67
C ILE A 446 -19.42 14.50 -24.02
N TYR A 447 -18.58 14.19 -25.01
CA TYR A 447 -18.84 14.51 -26.41
C TYR A 447 -18.67 13.29 -27.32
N ALA A 448 -19.72 12.96 -28.07
CA ALA A 448 -19.70 11.87 -29.04
C ALA A 448 -20.47 12.22 -30.32
N GLU A 449 -19.85 11.99 -31.46
CA GLU A 449 -20.50 11.95 -32.77
C GLU A 449 -21.09 10.55 -32.98
N ALA A 450 -22.14 10.22 -32.23
CA ALA A 450 -22.74 8.88 -32.17
C ALA A 450 -24.28 8.92 -31.98
N ASN A 451 -24.98 7.85 -32.41
CA ASN A 451 -26.45 7.75 -32.37
C ASN A 451 -27.06 7.94 -30.97
N ARG A 452 -26.38 7.50 -29.90
CA ARG A 452 -26.94 7.40 -28.55
C ARG A 452 -25.93 7.87 -27.51
N VAL A 453 -26.26 8.94 -26.79
CA VAL A 453 -25.34 9.61 -25.86
C VAL A 453 -26.11 9.98 -24.60
N ALA A 454 -25.52 9.73 -23.42
CA ALA A 454 -26.14 10.08 -22.15
C ALA A 454 -25.15 10.38 -21.02
N GLY A 455 -25.62 10.97 -19.92
CA GLY A 455 -24.82 11.10 -18.70
C GLY A 455 -24.61 9.76 -17.99
N ILE A 456 -25.70 9.02 -17.75
CA ILE A 456 -25.66 7.75 -17.01
C ILE A 456 -25.63 6.54 -17.95
N LEU A 457 -26.69 6.32 -18.73
CA LEU A 457 -26.86 5.11 -19.54
C LEU A 457 -27.14 5.44 -21.01
N GLY A 458 -26.20 5.13 -21.89
CA GLY A 458 -26.28 5.49 -23.32
C GLY A 458 -27.48 4.83 -24.02
N SER A 459 -27.66 3.52 -23.80
CA SER A 459 -28.69 2.73 -24.51
C SER A 459 -28.95 1.40 -23.80
N THR A 460 -30.19 0.88 -23.82
CA THR A 460 -30.57 -0.34 -23.07
C THR A 460 -31.53 -1.29 -23.79
N SER A 461 -31.47 -2.57 -23.42
CA SER A 461 -32.36 -3.66 -23.83
C SER A 461 -32.68 -4.62 -22.68
N GLY A 462 -33.95 -4.96 -22.48
CA GLY A 462 -34.41 -5.76 -21.34
C GLY A 462 -34.67 -4.93 -20.08
N ASN A 463 -35.08 -5.58 -18.98
CA ASN A 463 -35.54 -4.90 -17.77
C ASN A 463 -34.39 -4.15 -17.08
N PHE A 464 -34.65 -2.92 -16.63
CA PHE A 464 -33.66 -2.11 -15.91
C PHE A 464 -34.29 -1.27 -14.78
N THR A 465 -33.49 -0.96 -13.76
CA THR A 465 -33.79 0.09 -12.79
C THR A 465 -32.64 1.11 -12.79
N LEU A 466 -32.99 2.39 -12.94
CA LEU A 466 -32.12 3.52 -12.61
C LEU A 466 -32.67 4.18 -11.35
N ARG A 467 -31.87 4.31 -10.28
CA ARG A 467 -32.32 4.89 -8.99
C ARG A 467 -31.32 5.89 -8.43
N ASN A 468 -31.79 7.05 -7.97
CA ASN A 468 -30.95 8.08 -7.33
C ASN A 468 -29.74 8.57 -8.18
N CYS A 469 -29.79 8.42 -9.50
CA CYS A 469 -28.64 8.78 -10.36
C CYS A 469 -28.69 10.25 -10.77
N GLU A 470 -27.55 10.94 -10.74
CA GLU A 470 -27.44 12.36 -11.11
C GLU A 470 -26.55 12.59 -12.33
N ASN A 471 -27.03 13.39 -13.29
CA ASN A 471 -26.17 14.02 -14.29
C ASN A 471 -26.07 15.53 -14.04
N SER A 472 -24.92 15.97 -13.54
CA SER A 472 -24.51 17.39 -13.51
C SER A 472 -23.53 17.75 -14.63
N GLY A 473 -22.94 16.74 -15.29
CA GLY A 473 -22.01 16.88 -16.41
C GLY A 473 -22.67 17.31 -17.72
N ILE A 474 -21.86 17.78 -18.67
CA ILE A 474 -22.36 18.17 -20.00
C ILE A 474 -22.42 16.94 -20.91
N VAL A 475 -23.59 16.73 -21.54
CA VAL A 475 -23.86 15.62 -22.46
C VAL A 475 -24.04 16.18 -23.86
N HIS A 476 -22.98 16.15 -24.66
CA HIS A 476 -22.95 16.69 -26.02
C HIS A 476 -22.95 15.55 -27.05
N ALA A 477 -23.93 15.57 -27.96
CA ALA A 477 -24.02 14.63 -29.07
C ALA A 477 -23.98 15.38 -30.41
N GLY A 478 -23.16 14.89 -31.35
CA GLY A 478 -23.09 15.39 -32.73
C GLY A 478 -23.43 14.31 -33.76
N ALA A 479 -23.61 14.71 -35.02
CA ALA A 479 -23.64 13.76 -36.15
C ALA A 479 -22.34 13.83 -36.97
N ALA A 480 -21.67 12.68 -37.07
CA ALA A 480 -20.49 12.49 -37.91
C ALA A 480 -20.83 12.72 -39.39
N GLU A 481 -19.83 13.15 -40.17
CA GLU A 481 -20.00 13.53 -41.58
C GLU A 481 -20.60 12.41 -42.43
N ALA A 482 -20.15 11.16 -42.21
CA ALA A 482 -20.68 9.97 -42.89
C ALA A 482 -22.18 9.71 -42.62
N ALA A 483 -22.72 10.17 -41.50
CA ALA A 483 -24.13 9.97 -41.13
C ALA A 483 -25.07 10.96 -41.83
N LYS A 484 -24.61 12.21 -41.96
CA LYS A 484 -25.32 13.32 -42.62
C LYS A 484 -25.62 13.01 -44.10
N ALA A 485 -24.83 12.12 -44.71
CA ALA A 485 -24.93 11.76 -46.12
C ALA A 485 -26.12 10.85 -46.51
N GLY A 486 -26.92 10.31 -45.57
CA GLY A 486 -28.08 9.50 -45.98
C GLY A 486 -28.95 8.79 -44.95
N TRP A 487 -28.75 8.96 -43.64
CA TRP A 487 -29.54 8.21 -42.64
C TRP A 487 -30.75 9.01 -42.11
N SER A 488 -31.88 8.33 -41.90
CA SER A 488 -33.19 8.97 -41.74
C SER A 488 -33.72 9.06 -40.30
N ALA A 489 -32.91 8.65 -39.31
CA ALA A 489 -33.38 8.29 -37.96
C ALA A 489 -32.92 9.21 -36.80
N GLY A 490 -32.01 10.15 -37.02
CA GLY A 490 -31.50 11.09 -36.02
C GLY A 490 -30.79 10.49 -34.79
N LEU A 491 -30.34 11.37 -33.88
CA LEU A 491 -29.69 11.03 -32.60
C LEU A 491 -30.70 10.81 -31.47
N ARG A 492 -30.25 10.20 -30.37
CA ARG A 492 -31.02 9.89 -29.15
C ARG A 492 -30.20 10.31 -27.93
N VAL A 493 -30.56 11.42 -27.32
CA VAL A 493 -29.70 12.13 -26.37
C VAL A 493 -30.47 12.41 -25.09
N GLY A 494 -29.96 11.97 -23.94
CA GLY A 494 -30.64 12.13 -22.66
C GLY A 494 -29.67 12.41 -21.52
N GLY A 495 -29.94 13.36 -20.62
CA GLY A 495 -29.07 13.60 -19.47
C GLY A 495 -28.87 12.34 -18.60
N ILE A 496 -29.91 11.52 -18.45
CA ILE A 496 -29.84 10.23 -17.74
C ILE A 496 -29.79 9.04 -18.71
N LEU A 497 -30.74 8.93 -19.66
CA LEU A 497 -30.89 7.76 -20.54
C LEU A 497 -31.05 8.14 -22.02
N GLY A 498 -30.12 7.74 -22.87
CA GLY A 498 -30.18 8.06 -24.31
C GLY A 498 -31.28 7.28 -25.03
N PHE A 499 -31.32 5.96 -24.88
CA PHE A 499 -32.31 5.10 -25.55
C PHE A 499 -32.77 3.89 -24.74
N SER A 500 -34.06 3.57 -24.80
CA SER A 500 -34.58 2.25 -24.41
C SER A 500 -35.27 1.56 -25.59
N SER A 501 -34.85 0.32 -25.85
CA SER A 501 -35.39 -0.52 -26.93
C SER A 501 -36.65 -1.32 -26.55
N ASN A 502 -37.09 -1.23 -25.30
CA ASN A 502 -37.96 -2.24 -24.68
C ASN A 502 -39.39 -2.30 -25.23
N THR A 503 -39.96 -3.51 -25.31
CA THR A 503 -41.32 -3.78 -25.80
C THR A 503 -42.29 -4.17 -24.67
N LYS A 504 -43.58 -4.27 -24.98
CA LYS A 504 -44.72 -4.31 -24.05
C LYS A 504 -44.56 -5.21 -22.81
N ASP A 505 -43.94 -6.38 -22.96
CA ASP A 505 -43.84 -7.40 -21.89
C ASP A 505 -42.86 -7.04 -20.74
N SER A 506 -42.14 -5.92 -20.87
CA SER A 506 -41.12 -5.44 -19.93
C SER A 506 -41.64 -4.51 -18.83
N ASN A 507 -42.74 -4.88 -18.17
CA ASN A 507 -43.41 -4.14 -17.07
C ASN A 507 -42.58 -4.06 -15.75
N LYS A 508 -41.25 -3.92 -15.84
CA LYS A 508 -40.31 -3.75 -14.72
C LYS A 508 -39.24 -2.70 -15.00
N CYS A 509 -39.45 -1.80 -15.97
CA CYS A 509 -38.50 -0.74 -16.29
C CYS A 509 -38.81 0.51 -15.46
N LEU A 510 -37.88 0.93 -14.60
CA LEU A 510 -38.06 2.02 -13.64
C LEU A 510 -36.93 3.05 -13.73
N ILE A 511 -37.27 4.33 -13.65
CA ILE A 511 -36.34 5.43 -13.39
C ILE A 511 -36.91 6.22 -12.20
N GLU A 512 -36.16 6.25 -11.10
CA GLU A 512 -36.63 6.71 -9.80
C GLU A 512 -35.64 7.67 -9.14
N SER A 513 -36.11 8.83 -8.69
CA SER A 513 -35.29 9.84 -8.00
C SER A 513 -34.06 10.34 -8.79
N CYS A 514 -34.06 10.17 -10.12
CA CYS A 514 -32.94 10.56 -10.99
C CYS A 514 -33.03 12.04 -11.39
N THR A 515 -31.89 12.75 -11.33
CA THR A 515 -31.82 14.21 -11.54
C THR A 515 -30.87 14.59 -12.67
N ASN A 516 -31.31 15.42 -13.62
CA ASN A 516 -30.43 16.12 -14.56
C ASN A 516 -30.34 17.61 -14.21
N SER A 517 -29.17 18.01 -13.72
CA SER A 517 -28.75 19.40 -13.52
C SER A 517 -27.83 19.90 -14.66
N GLY A 518 -27.20 18.97 -15.39
CA GLY A 518 -26.27 19.24 -16.48
C GLY A 518 -26.90 19.66 -17.81
N THR A 519 -26.08 20.22 -18.70
CA THR A 519 -26.48 20.69 -20.03
C THR A 519 -26.47 19.55 -21.05
N VAL A 520 -27.55 19.38 -21.81
CA VAL A 520 -27.69 18.36 -22.86
C VAL A 520 -27.72 19.03 -24.23
N VAL A 521 -26.81 18.69 -25.13
CA VAL A 521 -26.60 19.35 -26.44
C VAL A 521 -26.74 18.35 -27.58
N CYS A 522 -27.41 18.73 -28.68
CA CYS A 522 -27.62 17.88 -29.85
C CYS A 522 -27.39 18.61 -31.18
N ASP A 523 -26.18 18.50 -31.71
CA ASP A 523 -25.72 19.12 -32.96
C ASP A 523 -25.84 18.15 -34.15
N ALA A 524 -27.09 17.89 -34.54
CA ALA A 524 -27.43 17.08 -35.70
C ALA A 524 -28.77 17.51 -36.33
N ASP A 525 -28.87 17.40 -37.65
CA ASP A 525 -30.04 17.84 -38.42
C ASP A 525 -31.33 17.05 -38.09
N ALA A 526 -32.45 17.52 -38.64
CA ALA A 526 -33.81 17.17 -38.23
C ALA A 526 -34.11 15.67 -38.02
N LYS A 527 -35.05 15.40 -37.08
CA LYS A 527 -35.48 14.08 -36.58
C LYS A 527 -34.61 13.46 -35.47
N THR A 528 -33.86 14.25 -34.70
CA THR A 528 -33.27 13.82 -33.42
C THR A 528 -34.33 13.67 -32.32
N GLN A 529 -33.98 12.99 -31.22
CA GLN A 529 -34.77 12.85 -30.01
C GLN A 529 -33.91 13.23 -28.80
N THR A 530 -34.11 14.44 -28.25
CA THR A 530 -33.22 15.02 -27.22
C THR A 530 -34.02 15.40 -25.98
N GLY A 531 -33.57 15.03 -24.78
CA GLY A 531 -34.25 15.46 -23.56
C GLY A 531 -33.38 15.55 -22.32
N GLY A 532 -33.88 16.27 -21.32
CA GLY A 532 -33.15 16.51 -20.08
C GLY A 532 -32.92 15.23 -19.28
N ILE A 533 -33.92 14.35 -19.18
CA ILE A 533 -33.76 13.01 -18.57
C ILE A 533 -33.54 11.95 -19.66
N LEU A 534 -34.38 11.94 -20.71
CA LEU A 534 -34.50 10.83 -21.66
C LEU A 534 -34.35 11.28 -23.13
N GLY A 535 -33.66 10.52 -23.96
CA GLY A 535 -33.67 10.69 -25.42
C GLY A 535 -34.93 10.09 -26.05
N LEU A 536 -34.85 8.85 -26.55
CA LEU A 536 -36.00 8.08 -27.05
C LEU A 536 -36.26 6.86 -26.16
N VAL A 537 -37.44 6.75 -25.55
CA VAL A 537 -37.83 5.58 -24.75
C VAL A 537 -39.17 4.98 -25.17
N ARG A 538 -39.47 3.80 -24.63
CA ARG A 538 -40.71 3.06 -24.84
C ARG A 538 -41.44 2.91 -23.50
N ASN A 539 -42.04 1.76 -23.20
CA ASN A 539 -42.74 1.54 -21.93
C ASN A 539 -41.74 1.55 -20.75
N LEU A 540 -42.00 2.39 -19.75
CA LEU A 540 -41.29 2.46 -18.46
C LEU A 540 -42.12 3.23 -17.42
N THR A 541 -41.66 3.24 -16.17
CA THR A 541 -42.18 4.09 -15.08
C THR A 541 -41.18 5.18 -14.73
N LEU A 542 -41.68 6.41 -14.55
CA LEU A 542 -40.93 7.55 -13.99
C LEU A 542 -41.48 7.90 -12.61
N ASN A 543 -40.61 7.97 -11.60
CA ASN A 543 -40.95 8.40 -10.24
C ASN A 543 -39.92 9.42 -9.73
N ASP A 544 -40.38 10.54 -9.19
CA ASP A 544 -39.61 11.67 -8.63
C ASP A 544 -38.38 12.10 -9.46
N VAL A 545 -38.49 12.06 -10.80
CA VAL A 545 -37.40 12.50 -11.69
C VAL A 545 -37.37 14.03 -11.79
N SER A 546 -36.18 14.63 -11.86
CA SER A 546 -36.02 16.09 -11.81
C SER A 546 -35.10 16.62 -12.91
N ASN A 547 -35.56 17.57 -13.74
CA ASN A 547 -34.69 18.29 -14.67
C ASN A 547 -34.61 19.78 -14.34
N THR A 548 -33.44 20.23 -13.91
CA THR A 548 -33.05 21.64 -13.79
C THR A 548 -32.05 22.07 -14.87
N GLY A 549 -31.47 21.10 -15.60
CA GLY A 549 -30.51 21.34 -16.67
C GLY A 549 -31.09 21.98 -17.93
N CYS A 550 -30.21 22.55 -18.76
CA CYS A 550 -30.58 23.14 -20.05
C CYS A 550 -30.52 22.09 -21.17
N VAL A 551 -31.52 22.08 -22.06
CA VAL A 551 -31.48 21.31 -23.30
C VAL A 551 -31.20 22.26 -24.47
N ILE A 552 -30.23 21.92 -25.31
CA ILE A 552 -29.87 22.68 -26.52
C ILE A 552 -30.09 21.78 -27.73
N ALA A 553 -30.98 22.21 -28.63
CA ALA A 553 -31.36 21.44 -29.81
C ALA A 553 -31.77 22.36 -30.95
N ASN A 554 -31.44 21.99 -32.19
CA ASN A 554 -31.65 22.83 -33.36
C ASN A 554 -33.09 22.78 -33.92
N SER A 555 -33.38 23.68 -34.88
CA SER A 555 -34.66 23.76 -35.57
C SER A 555 -34.93 22.51 -36.44
N GLY A 556 -35.73 21.57 -35.92
CA GLY A 556 -36.02 20.28 -36.56
C GLY A 556 -35.73 19.06 -35.69
N SER A 557 -35.08 19.26 -34.54
CA SER A 557 -35.04 18.31 -33.44
C SER A 557 -36.43 18.10 -32.81
N ILE A 558 -36.67 16.94 -32.19
CA ILE A 558 -37.77 16.76 -31.22
C ILE A 558 -37.15 16.86 -29.82
N ALA A 559 -37.59 17.83 -29.02
CA ALA A 559 -36.94 18.13 -27.75
C ALA A 559 -37.94 18.32 -26.58
N GLY A 560 -37.62 17.79 -25.40
CA GLY A 560 -38.47 17.84 -24.20
C GLY A 560 -37.66 17.76 -22.90
N LEU A 561 -37.93 18.60 -21.89
CA LEU A 561 -37.07 18.62 -20.68
C LEU A 561 -37.11 17.33 -19.86
N ILE A 562 -38.18 16.53 -19.96
CA ILE A 562 -38.18 15.15 -19.45
C ILE A 562 -37.68 14.19 -20.52
N CYS A 563 -38.21 14.25 -21.74
CA CYS A 563 -37.95 13.25 -22.78
C CYS A 563 -37.98 13.87 -24.17
N GLY A 564 -37.09 13.45 -25.08
CA GLY A 564 -37.18 13.79 -26.50
C GLY A 564 -38.37 13.13 -27.20
N GLN A 565 -38.50 11.80 -27.12
CA GLN A 565 -39.63 11.08 -27.73
C GLN A 565 -40.02 9.79 -27.01
N LEU A 566 -41.33 9.57 -26.88
CA LEU A 566 -41.92 8.28 -26.56
C LEU A 566 -42.29 7.51 -27.84
N GLN A 567 -41.98 6.21 -27.89
CA GLN A 567 -42.31 5.34 -29.01
C GLN A 567 -42.99 4.04 -28.55
N CYS A 568 -44.18 4.18 -27.96
CA CYS A 568 -45.00 3.08 -27.44
C CYS A 568 -46.49 3.38 -27.64
N ALA A 569 -47.31 2.33 -27.74
CA ALA A 569 -48.78 2.44 -27.83
C ALA A 569 -49.42 2.48 -26.44
N ASP A 570 -48.92 1.67 -25.51
CA ASP A 570 -49.18 1.80 -24.08
C ASP A 570 -48.26 2.90 -23.52
N LYS A 571 -48.85 3.91 -22.89
CA LYS A 571 -48.13 5.09 -22.36
C LYS A 571 -47.21 4.69 -21.19
N PRO A 572 -46.03 5.31 -21.03
CA PRO A 572 -45.24 5.14 -19.81
C PRO A 572 -45.99 5.74 -18.61
N THR A 573 -45.75 5.18 -17.43
CA THR A 573 -46.39 5.66 -16.19
C THR A 573 -45.55 6.78 -15.58
N VAL A 574 -46.10 8.00 -15.50
CA VAL A 574 -45.45 9.12 -14.80
C VAL A 574 -46.12 9.28 -13.45
N ILE A 575 -45.47 8.82 -12.39
CA ILE A 575 -45.94 8.96 -11.00
C ILE A 575 -45.68 10.37 -10.51
N SER A 576 -44.48 10.90 -10.78
CA SER A 576 -44.12 12.29 -10.53
C SER A 576 -42.89 12.71 -11.33
N ALA A 577 -42.84 13.98 -11.73
CA ALA A 577 -41.66 14.63 -12.28
C ALA A 577 -41.61 16.12 -11.91
N ASN A 578 -40.41 16.68 -11.76
CA ASN A 578 -40.16 18.09 -11.49
C ASN A 578 -39.33 18.70 -12.63
N VAL A 579 -39.67 19.91 -13.07
CA VAL A 579 -39.03 20.59 -14.22
C VAL A 579 -38.85 22.08 -13.91
N SER A 580 -37.60 22.53 -13.92
CA SER A 580 -37.20 23.96 -13.83
C SER A 580 -36.01 24.29 -14.75
N GLY A 581 -35.85 23.48 -15.80
CA GLY A 581 -34.80 23.67 -16.80
C GLY A 581 -35.18 24.69 -17.88
N ARG A 582 -34.31 24.80 -18.89
CA ARG A 582 -34.44 25.78 -19.99
C ARG A 582 -34.15 25.12 -21.34
N PHE A 583 -34.65 25.72 -22.42
CA PHE A 583 -34.21 25.38 -23.79
C PHE A 583 -33.42 26.50 -24.44
N ALA A 584 -32.43 26.16 -25.25
CA ALA A 584 -31.86 27.07 -26.24
C ALA A 584 -31.80 26.40 -27.63
N HIS A 585 -31.81 27.22 -28.67
CA HIS A 585 -31.65 26.75 -30.05
C HIS A 585 -30.19 26.79 -30.55
N SER A 586 -29.28 27.35 -29.76
CA SER A 586 -27.85 27.46 -30.03
C SER A 586 -27.07 27.69 -28.74
N TYR A 587 -25.74 27.64 -28.83
CA TYR A 587 -24.81 27.87 -27.72
C TYR A 587 -23.52 28.53 -28.20
N THR A 588 -22.64 28.86 -27.26
CA THR A 588 -21.26 29.34 -27.50
C THR A 588 -20.28 28.63 -26.58
N GLY A 589 -19.02 28.50 -27.00
CA GLY A 589 -17.97 27.82 -26.24
C GLY A 589 -17.86 26.33 -26.60
N SER A 590 -16.99 25.62 -25.87
CA SER A 590 -16.64 24.21 -26.10
C SER A 590 -16.21 23.55 -24.80
N GLU A 591 -16.12 22.21 -24.79
CA GLU A 591 -15.88 21.40 -23.58
C GLU A 591 -16.82 21.82 -22.43
N ASN A 592 -16.29 21.92 -21.20
CA ASN A 592 -17.04 22.40 -20.03
C ASN A 592 -17.47 23.88 -20.10
N GLY A 593 -17.09 24.60 -21.16
CA GLY A 593 -17.43 26.01 -21.40
C GLY A 593 -18.67 26.24 -22.28
N ILE A 594 -19.49 25.22 -22.56
CA ILE A 594 -20.72 25.37 -23.36
C ILE A 594 -21.77 26.23 -22.60
N ASN A 595 -22.11 27.37 -23.20
CA ASN A 595 -23.05 28.36 -22.68
C ASN A 595 -24.28 28.48 -23.60
N PRO A 596 -25.51 28.12 -23.15
CA PRO A 596 -26.74 28.27 -23.94
C PRO A 596 -27.03 29.73 -24.32
N GLN A 597 -27.43 29.97 -25.58
CA GLN A 597 -27.74 31.31 -26.09
C GLN A 597 -29.25 31.58 -26.13
N ASN A 598 -29.65 32.72 -25.56
CA ASN A 598 -31.05 33.13 -25.35
C ASN A 598 -31.96 32.00 -24.78
N PRO A 599 -31.58 31.37 -23.65
CA PRO A 599 -32.33 30.25 -23.12
C PRO A 599 -33.72 30.66 -22.61
N VAL A 600 -34.75 29.94 -23.03
CA VAL A 600 -36.16 30.14 -22.68
C VAL A 600 -36.54 29.23 -21.50
N GLU A 601 -37.20 29.79 -20.49
CA GLU A 601 -37.74 29.08 -19.32
C GLU A 601 -38.99 28.25 -19.67
N ILE A 602 -39.23 27.20 -18.89
CA ILE A 602 -40.25 26.20 -19.19
C ILE A 602 -41.44 26.16 -18.22
N THR A 603 -42.60 26.06 -18.84
CA THR A 603 -43.96 26.06 -18.31
C THR A 603 -44.74 24.89 -18.92
N ALA A 604 -45.96 24.63 -18.43
CA ALA A 604 -46.84 23.61 -18.99
C ALA A 604 -47.16 23.82 -20.49
N ASP A 605 -47.19 25.07 -20.96
CA ASP A 605 -47.56 25.42 -22.33
C ASP A 605 -46.42 25.24 -23.34
N ASN A 606 -45.18 25.09 -22.88
CA ASN A 606 -43.99 25.16 -23.74
C ASN A 606 -42.91 24.09 -23.41
N TYR A 607 -43.19 23.10 -22.57
CA TYR A 607 -42.23 22.05 -22.16
C TYR A 607 -41.74 21.06 -23.25
N PHE A 608 -42.29 21.13 -24.47
CA PHE A 608 -41.88 20.37 -25.65
C PHE A 608 -41.71 21.28 -26.88
N ILE A 609 -40.75 20.95 -27.74
CA ILE A 609 -40.53 21.56 -29.07
C ILE A 609 -40.69 20.47 -30.14
N TYR A 610 -41.42 20.79 -31.21
CA TYR A 610 -41.52 19.95 -32.41
C TYR A 610 -40.96 20.68 -33.64
N ALA A 611 -40.87 19.97 -34.76
CA ALA A 611 -40.31 20.50 -36.02
C ALA A 611 -40.99 21.82 -36.45
N ALA A 612 -40.18 22.71 -37.06
CA ALA A 612 -40.46 24.12 -37.35
C ALA A 612 -40.30 25.12 -36.18
N GLY A 613 -39.77 24.71 -35.02
CA GLY A 613 -39.25 25.64 -34.00
C GLY A 613 -40.30 26.39 -33.18
N ASN A 614 -41.58 26.09 -33.40
CA ASN A 614 -42.63 26.49 -32.47
C ASN A 614 -42.51 25.65 -31.19
N ILE A 615 -42.58 26.32 -30.04
CA ILE A 615 -42.67 25.63 -28.76
C ILE A 615 -44.14 25.22 -28.54
N THR A 616 -44.39 23.94 -28.32
CA THR A 616 -45.74 23.35 -28.38
C THR A 616 -46.00 22.40 -27.22
N GLY A 617 -46.62 22.91 -26.15
CA GLY A 617 -47.17 22.09 -25.05
C GLY A 617 -48.25 21.11 -25.49
N SER A 618 -48.75 21.22 -26.73
CA SER A 618 -49.53 20.19 -27.42
C SER A 618 -48.66 18.97 -27.75
N ASN A 619 -48.31 18.21 -26.72
CA ASN A 619 -47.88 16.82 -26.80
C ASN A 619 -48.85 16.02 -27.69
N SER A 620 -48.36 14.98 -28.37
CA SER A 620 -49.08 14.16 -29.36
C SER A 620 -50.19 13.26 -28.77
N GLY A 621 -50.81 13.66 -27.65
CA GLY A 621 -51.78 12.89 -26.89
C GLY A 621 -51.17 11.74 -26.07
N ILE A 622 -49.85 11.61 -26.04
CA ILE A 622 -49.14 10.46 -25.43
C ILE A 622 -48.85 10.71 -23.95
N TRP A 623 -48.30 11.86 -23.56
CA TRP A 623 -48.09 12.19 -22.14
C TRP A 623 -49.40 12.49 -21.42
N ASP A 624 -49.41 12.20 -20.11
CA ASP A 624 -50.22 12.90 -19.11
C ASP A 624 -49.26 13.83 -18.35
N THR A 625 -49.63 15.11 -18.19
CA THR A 625 -48.82 16.13 -17.53
C THR A 625 -49.31 16.48 -16.12
N SER A 626 -50.42 15.90 -15.65
CA SER A 626 -50.99 16.19 -14.32
C SER A 626 -50.00 15.92 -13.17
N ASN A 627 -49.09 14.96 -13.36
CA ASN A 627 -48.04 14.60 -12.41
C ASN A 627 -46.69 15.31 -12.66
N VAL A 628 -46.63 16.26 -13.61
CA VAL A 628 -45.43 17.05 -13.92
C VAL A 628 -45.53 18.44 -13.28
N LYS A 629 -44.57 18.77 -12.41
CA LYS A 629 -44.49 20.06 -11.71
C LYS A 629 -43.47 20.97 -12.37
N PHE A 630 -43.96 22.01 -13.03
CA PHE A 630 -43.15 23.13 -13.50
C PHE A 630 -42.86 24.09 -12.34
N ARG A 631 -41.64 24.63 -12.25
CA ARG A 631 -41.18 25.54 -11.19
C ARG A 631 -40.24 26.60 -11.74
#